data_AF-Q4CMK6-F1
#
_entry.id   AF-Q4CMK6-F1
#
_cell.length_a   1.000
_cell.length_b   1.000
_cell.length_c   1.000
_cell.angle_alpha   90.00
_cell.angle_beta   90.00
_cell.angle_gamma   90.00
#
_symmetry.space_group_name_H-M   'P 1'
#
loop_
_entity.id
_entity.type
_entity.pdbx_description
1 polymer ?
#
loop_
_entity_poly.entity_id
_entity_poly.type
_entity_poly.pdbx_seq_one_letter_code
_entity_poly.pdbx_strand_id
1 'polypeptide(L)'
;FSGPITVAVDLRSMDSSADPLNVTLRHCVLTGGAQLRIGGLSEITARLVPYALVNMTNVTSLEGTIVLHGAMPLHSRVLLANSTLRATVGGSQYVATTRGHEGSRYGPALVLDGVRLLSTRFVMTRSTLGCGGESCAAILVERGLGANLSSVFYMDNCVIRSQSHVIYALASYLRVSGGSVFSIQNSLWSAPSNEYYKGACVFGDVAVDGGSVLQIVSSTFRLGFAMLMAKRLTVTGGSWLVHRDNEFRTAYVVHVANKNGVAFRDRSVWSILHNNFNYGSYSSSIAYMTSNWPPPSDTHPIIYGVCNEARGSPVMDYGEVLNIGAPVTVLDCGACTMDAVCFAARTSSISGCECVCAAGGYGGTCLPAAVPDGLGPLPLPPPDAKDTEVRCVHGGSISSVDDPDPGVRGLCFVNVTFTAAIVLDLWGFDAPQQTLNITLLQCVLMGLSIRGSGARVQVNVTSSMLDSGELVFQGDFGARSQILVVGSAIVAISGHAIHFPRFAFGTNSTLLMLDNNLEGNIFAVCFPVAVVVDGGGIIVKGNTLRTKKEDSRTTSAVYYNGVHLRNGGYFVFENNTMSAVNGIFFLLLATVSSTGLLRVADCKFAGSTRFSKFALLYLDGSLMLEDGAQWRVEGNDVTAASVIGVPESFYTIKLSGSGTTVALAYNRQVDNSYPFADFSPPDTIVELAARFVVGCNLQSDEEVSYDDVFLEKVEVFRCGTCNDDAACYMPGTELVDRSSCSCSCKDGWHGASCLPFEVPDTVVPPLPERAVDGDTSCVVNQTLASLTLNMWKTHHCYAGVKFSGVDAVLTFFFESMPLHLPINITLSGCTFREGAALQFVGGAEAAESAGVLIRVSQTVMWSSVVVFALALPQHCDIAVTEVDAVQFSEVQLLDTGRRKLSVLVLLKNILLSASSLLVSNVKAHALRYGGFGLYSFGTLTLVRGSSLYTRYCSFNGYAQLLYVNALSVSDHSVFALLNNTMSSGKSLLYLRHGFSVSDYSVLRVVGNSASVACAIYAYKTWSLKLSSWLDWRDNNLGVGATFHEPESTLLSIDGSSVVTLTGCRMGSTGLSVPLLSQADAGYRFVAGCLTVAGRLVTTA
;
A
#
# COMPACT_ATOMS: atom_id res chain seq x y z
N PHE A 1 2.78 -10.22 24.87
CA PHE A 1 2.66 -9.75 26.25
C PHE A 1 2.22 -8.30 26.21
N SER A 2 1.11 -7.94 26.87
CA SER A 2 0.57 -6.56 26.89
C SER A 2 0.25 -6.16 28.33
N GLY A 3 0.41 -4.89 28.66
CA GLY A 3 0.15 -4.33 30.00
C GLY A 3 1.35 -4.41 30.96
N PRO A 4 1.19 -4.03 32.25
CA PRO A 4 2.23 -4.03 33.29
C PRO A 4 2.66 -5.45 33.73
N ILE A 5 2.70 -6.41 32.82
CA ILE A 5 3.11 -7.79 33.10
C ILE A 5 4.63 -7.89 33.10
N THR A 6 5.19 -8.60 34.09
CA THR A 6 6.58 -9.05 34.08
C THR A 6 6.65 -10.54 33.84
N VAL A 7 7.22 -10.95 32.71
CA VAL A 7 7.49 -12.35 32.36
C VAL A 7 8.93 -12.64 32.75
N ALA A 8 9.14 -13.46 33.78
CA ALA A 8 10.48 -13.82 34.25
C ALA A 8 10.85 -15.25 33.83
N VAL A 9 12.04 -15.41 33.24
CA VAL A 9 12.69 -16.68 32.94
C VAL A 9 13.93 -16.78 33.81
N ASP A 10 13.85 -17.47 34.95
CA ASP A 10 15.00 -17.71 35.84
C ASP A 10 15.74 -18.97 35.39
N LEU A 11 16.97 -18.83 34.90
CA LEU A 11 17.79 -19.96 34.45
C LEU A 11 18.09 -20.95 35.58
N ARG A 12 18.02 -20.53 36.86
CA ARG A 12 18.20 -21.43 38.02
C ARG A 12 17.06 -22.41 38.20
N SER A 13 15.87 -22.05 37.73
CA SER A 13 14.66 -22.85 37.86
C SER A 13 14.47 -23.82 36.69
N MET A 14 15.33 -23.76 35.68
CA MET A 14 15.33 -24.70 34.57
C MET A 14 16.04 -26.00 34.97
N ASP A 15 15.65 -27.09 34.34
CA ASP A 15 16.21 -28.41 34.62
C ASP A 15 17.70 -28.48 34.22
N SER A 16 18.58 -28.50 35.23
CA SER A 16 20.03 -28.59 35.02
C SER A 16 20.48 -29.96 34.50
N SER A 17 19.60 -30.96 34.42
CA SER A 17 19.89 -32.25 33.79
C SER A 17 19.63 -32.24 32.28
N ALA A 18 18.93 -31.23 31.75
CA ALA A 18 18.70 -31.04 30.33
C ALA A 18 19.81 -30.19 29.70
N ASP A 19 20.39 -30.67 28.60
CA ASP A 19 21.46 -29.98 27.86
C ASP A 19 20.98 -29.72 26.42
N PRO A 20 20.75 -28.47 25.95
CA PRO A 20 20.91 -27.15 26.62
C PRO A 20 19.64 -26.51 27.22
N LEU A 21 19.86 -25.46 28.03
CA LEU A 21 18.80 -24.57 28.55
C LEU A 21 18.29 -23.64 27.44
N ASN A 22 17.13 -23.96 26.85
CA ASN A 22 16.58 -23.22 25.71
C ASN A 22 15.53 -22.17 26.12
N VAL A 23 15.73 -20.92 25.70
CA VAL A 23 14.76 -19.83 25.79
C VAL A 23 14.54 -19.27 24.40
N THR A 24 13.36 -19.51 23.79
CA THR A 24 13.06 -19.06 22.42
C THR A 24 11.82 -18.17 22.39
N LEU A 25 11.96 -17.00 21.78
CA LEU A 25 10.91 -16.03 21.51
C LEU A 25 10.90 -15.74 20.01
N ARG A 26 9.80 -16.06 19.33
CA ARG A 26 9.68 -15.90 17.88
C ARG A 26 8.33 -15.27 17.53
N HIS A 27 8.32 -14.15 16.81
CA HIS A 27 7.11 -13.37 16.50
C HIS A 27 6.35 -12.89 17.74
N CYS A 28 7.06 -12.65 18.85
CA CYS A 28 6.45 -12.18 20.08
C CYS A 28 6.30 -10.65 20.03
N VAL A 29 5.15 -10.15 20.49
CA VAL A 29 4.90 -8.71 20.65
C VAL A 29 4.89 -8.36 22.15
N LEU A 30 5.70 -7.40 22.58
CA LEU A 30 5.67 -6.80 23.92
C LEU A 30 5.06 -5.40 23.80
N THR A 31 3.93 -5.13 24.48
CA THR A 31 3.30 -3.81 24.43
C THR A 31 2.86 -3.32 25.80
N GLY A 32 2.56 -2.02 25.90
CA GLY A 32 1.86 -1.45 27.05
C GLY A 32 2.61 -1.57 28.38
N GLY A 33 3.93 -1.47 28.38
CA GLY A 33 4.76 -1.54 29.59
C GLY A 33 5.28 -2.94 29.95
N ALA A 34 4.97 -3.96 29.15
CA ALA A 34 5.35 -5.35 29.46
C ALA A 34 6.87 -5.52 29.59
N GLN A 35 7.32 -6.20 30.64
CA GLN A 35 8.73 -6.53 30.87
C GLN A 35 8.98 -8.03 30.64
N LEU A 36 10.01 -8.36 29.88
CA LEU A 36 10.55 -9.72 29.78
C LEU A 36 11.90 -9.75 30.49
N ARG A 37 12.01 -10.49 31.58
CA ARG A 37 13.27 -10.64 32.34
C ARG A 37 13.84 -12.03 32.15
N ILE A 38 15.06 -12.12 31.63
CA ILE A 38 15.83 -13.36 31.54
C ILE A 38 16.91 -13.29 32.61
N GLY A 39 16.67 -14.00 33.71
CA GLY A 39 17.50 -14.04 34.90
C GLY A 39 18.61 -15.06 34.77
N GLY A 40 19.84 -14.58 34.66
CA GLY A 40 21.07 -15.35 34.75
C GLY A 40 21.47 -15.64 36.19
N LEU A 41 22.74 -16.03 36.36
CA LEU A 41 23.24 -16.73 37.53
C LEU A 41 24.28 -15.91 38.29
N SER A 42 24.63 -16.36 39.50
CA SER A 42 25.91 -15.94 40.08
C SER A 42 27.06 -16.52 39.23
N GLU A 43 28.23 -15.88 39.20
CA GLU A 43 29.35 -16.38 38.40
C GLU A 43 29.76 -17.80 38.81
N ILE A 44 29.69 -18.13 40.11
CA ILE A 44 30.00 -19.48 40.63
C ILE A 44 28.99 -20.49 40.10
N THR A 45 27.70 -20.15 40.11
CA THR A 45 26.63 -21.04 39.63
C THR A 45 26.64 -21.18 38.11
N ALA A 46 26.98 -20.11 37.37
CA ALA A 46 27.09 -20.12 35.91
C ALA A 46 28.12 -21.14 35.40
N ARG A 47 29.13 -21.49 36.22
CA ARG A 47 30.13 -22.52 35.94
C ARG A 47 29.64 -23.96 36.16
N LEU A 48 28.51 -24.14 36.83
CA LEU A 48 27.99 -25.44 37.27
C LEU A 48 26.72 -25.89 36.53
N VAL A 49 26.19 -25.05 35.63
CA VAL A 49 24.97 -25.34 34.88
C VAL A 49 25.26 -25.57 33.38
N PRO A 50 24.36 -26.27 32.66
CA PRO A 50 24.45 -26.42 31.21
C PRO A 50 24.42 -25.07 30.45
N TYR A 51 24.92 -25.07 29.21
CA TYR A 51 24.92 -23.87 28.38
C TYR A 51 23.49 -23.43 28.03
N ALA A 52 23.27 -22.12 27.88
CA ALA A 52 21.96 -21.56 27.55
C ALA A 52 21.90 -21.06 26.09
N LEU A 53 20.79 -21.32 25.41
CA LEU A 53 20.48 -20.77 24.10
C LEU A 53 19.26 -19.84 24.22
N VAL A 54 19.49 -18.54 24.22
CA VAL A 54 18.47 -17.49 24.28
C VAL A 54 18.28 -16.91 22.88
N ASN A 55 17.23 -17.31 22.18
CA ASN A 55 16.93 -16.87 20.81
C ASN A 55 15.68 -15.99 20.76
N MET A 56 15.86 -14.70 20.50
CA MET A 56 14.81 -13.71 20.29
C MET A 56 14.81 -13.30 18.82
N THR A 57 13.80 -13.70 18.06
CA THR A 57 13.72 -13.44 16.61
C THR A 57 12.35 -12.88 16.21
N ASN A 58 12.32 -11.88 15.33
CA ASN A 58 11.07 -11.21 14.93
C ASN A 58 10.26 -10.71 16.15
N VAL A 59 10.94 -10.23 17.19
CA VAL A 59 10.30 -9.69 18.39
C VAL A 59 9.96 -8.22 18.12
N THR A 60 8.72 -7.84 18.37
CA THR A 60 8.28 -6.43 18.27
C THR A 60 7.97 -5.92 19.68
N SER A 61 8.64 -4.86 20.11
CA SER A 61 8.34 -4.19 21.38
C SER A 61 7.82 -2.78 21.09
N LEU A 62 6.66 -2.42 21.65
CA LEU A 62 6.07 -1.08 21.61
C LEU A 62 5.76 -0.68 23.06
N GLU A 63 6.68 0.03 23.70
CA GLU A 63 6.65 0.33 25.14
C GLU A 63 6.88 -0.88 26.05
N GLY A 64 7.48 -1.95 25.53
CA GLY A 64 7.96 -3.08 26.35
C GLY A 64 9.47 -3.06 26.57
N THR A 65 9.94 -3.67 27.67
CA THR A 65 11.36 -3.72 28.04
C THR A 65 11.84 -5.17 28.15
N ILE A 66 12.94 -5.50 27.49
CA ILE A 66 13.65 -6.78 27.67
C ILE A 66 14.79 -6.55 28.66
N VAL A 67 14.91 -7.37 29.69
CA VAL A 67 15.95 -7.29 30.73
C VAL A 67 16.73 -8.59 30.73
N LEU A 68 18.04 -8.51 30.51
CA LEU A 68 18.98 -9.61 30.68
C LEU A 68 19.75 -9.34 31.98
N HIS A 69 19.70 -10.27 32.93
CA HIS A 69 20.29 -10.06 34.26
C HIS A 69 21.34 -11.14 34.58
N GLY A 70 22.44 -10.81 35.27
CA GLY A 70 23.38 -11.80 35.83
C GLY A 70 24.34 -12.49 34.85
N ALA A 71 25.04 -13.51 35.32
CA ALA A 71 26.04 -14.24 34.52
C ALA A 71 25.39 -15.32 33.63
N MET A 72 25.79 -15.36 32.36
CA MET A 72 25.42 -16.42 31.44
C MET A 72 26.25 -17.68 31.70
N PRO A 73 25.67 -18.88 31.60
CA PRO A 73 26.42 -20.13 31.65
C PRO A 73 27.56 -20.17 30.62
N LEU A 74 28.60 -20.96 30.87
CA LEU A 74 29.67 -21.11 29.87
C LEU A 74 29.13 -21.59 28.53
N HIS A 75 29.74 -21.11 27.44
CA HIS A 75 29.42 -21.52 26.07
C HIS A 75 27.99 -21.17 25.61
N SER A 76 27.30 -20.28 26.31
CA SER A 76 25.95 -19.85 25.97
C SER A 76 25.89 -19.02 24.68
N ARG A 77 24.69 -18.92 24.09
CA ARG A 77 24.37 -18.03 22.98
C ARG A 77 23.15 -17.19 23.31
N VAL A 78 23.25 -15.88 23.11
CA VAL A 78 22.13 -14.94 23.16
C VAL A 78 22.01 -14.28 21.79
N LEU A 79 20.89 -14.47 21.11
CA LEU A 79 20.61 -13.91 19.79
C LEU A 79 19.38 -13.01 19.87
N LEU A 80 19.50 -11.77 19.41
CA LEU A 80 18.39 -10.85 19.15
C LEU A 80 18.41 -10.44 17.68
N ALA A 81 17.53 -11.01 16.85
CA ALA A 81 17.58 -10.82 15.40
C ALA A 81 16.24 -10.38 14.80
N ASN A 82 16.30 -9.61 13.71
CA ASN A 82 15.13 -9.20 12.93
C ASN A 82 14.01 -8.56 13.80
N SER A 83 14.39 -7.85 14.86
CA SER A 83 13.45 -7.39 15.89
C SER A 83 13.33 -5.86 15.88
N THR A 84 12.14 -5.35 16.22
CA THR A 84 11.88 -3.91 16.30
C THR A 84 11.49 -3.58 17.73
N LEU A 85 12.35 -2.90 18.49
CA LEU A 85 12.10 -2.56 19.88
C LEU A 85 11.96 -1.04 20.04
N ARG A 86 10.78 -0.56 20.43
CA ARG A 86 10.51 0.85 20.65
C ARG A 86 10.07 1.07 22.08
N ALA A 87 10.58 2.12 22.71
CA ALA A 87 10.19 2.56 24.04
C ALA A 87 10.24 4.08 24.13
N THR A 88 9.49 4.65 25.08
CA THR A 88 9.54 6.05 25.47
C THR A 88 9.71 6.18 26.97
N VAL A 89 10.21 7.33 27.44
CA VAL A 89 10.40 7.61 28.88
C VAL A 89 9.09 7.49 29.67
N GLY A 90 7.94 7.71 29.01
CA GLY A 90 6.62 7.60 29.62
C GLY A 90 5.95 6.23 29.51
N GLY A 91 6.21 5.47 28.45
CA GLY A 91 5.52 4.20 28.19
C GLY A 91 6.21 2.97 28.77
N SER A 92 7.54 2.96 28.84
CA SER A 92 8.28 1.85 29.46
C SER A 92 8.15 1.91 30.99
N GLN A 93 8.01 0.74 31.64
CA GLN A 93 7.84 0.65 33.09
C GLN A 93 9.14 0.38 33.85
N TYR A 94 10.30 0.49 33.20
CA TYR A 94 11.56 0.17 33.86
C TYR A 94 12.03 1.32 34.75
N VAL A 95 12.42 0.99 35.98
CA VAL A 95 13.01 1.93 36.94
C VAL A 95 14.39 1.42 37.29
N ALA A 96 15.39 2.31 37.22
CA ALA A 96 16.77 1.98 37.54
C ALA A 96 16.92 1.50 38.99
N THR A 97 17.74 0.47 39.19
CA THR A 97 18.01 -0.13 40.50
C THR A 97 19.39 0.23 41.06
N THR A 98 20.23 0.88 40.24
CA THR A 98 21.54 1.34 40.64
C THR A 98 21.44 2.38 41.76
N ARG A 99 22.23 2.18 42.82
CA ARG A 99 22.24 3.05 44.00
C ARG A 99 22.53 4.51 43.62
N GLY A 100 21.68 5.43 44.05
CA GLY A 100 21.74 6.86 43.72
C GLY A 100 21.00 7.26 42.43
N HIS A 101 20.50 6.30 41.66
CA HIS A 101 19.73 6.52 40.44
C HIS A 101 18.32 5.92 40.51
N GLU A 102 17.85 5.52 41.69
CA GLU A 102 16.57 4.82 41.89
C GLU A 102 15.35 5.65 41.42
N GLY A 103 15.46 6.98 41.46
CA GLY A 103 14.42 7.88 40.95
C GLY A 103 14.51 8.20 39.45
N SER A 104 15.56 7.74 38.76
CA SER A 104 15.78 8.08 37.36
C SER A 104 14.88 7.23 36.45
N ARG A 105 13.96 7.88 35.73
CA ARG A 105 13.14 7.23 34.70
C ARG A 105 13.83 7.30 33.35
N TYR A 106 14.17 6.13 32.83
CA TYR A 106 14.63 5.91 31.46
C TYR A 106 13.55 5.13 30.70
N GLY A 107 13.52 5.27 29.38
CA GLY A 107 12.64 4.52 28.49
C GLY A 107 13.31 3.32 27.80
N PRO A 108 13.92 2.33 28.47
CA PRO A 108 14.75 1.35 27.78
C PRO A 108 13.94 0.27 27.05
N ALA A 109 14.39 -0.02 25.83
CA ALA A 109 13.94 -1.17 25.05
C ALA A 109 14.65 -2.45 25.51
N LEU A 110 15.95 -2.35 25.82
CA LEU A 110 16.78 -3.43 26.34
C LEU A 110 17.53 -2.97 27.59
N VAL A 111 17.61 -3.82 28.60
CA VAL A 111 18.37 -3.58 29.82
C VAL A 111 19.35 -4.72 30.04
N LEU A 112 20.63 -4.40 30.20
CA LEU A 112 21.71 -5.33 30.52
C LEU A 112 22.15 -5.07 31.95
N ASP A 113 21.79 -5.96 32.85
CA ASP A 113 21.86 -5.73 34.28
C ASP A 113 22.82 -6.72 34.96
N GLY A 114 24.06 -6.30 35.20
CA GLY A 114 25.11 -7.14 35.77
C GLY A 114 25.52 -8.29 34.85
N VAL A 115 25.36 -8.11 33.54
CA VAL A 115 25.56 -9.17 32.54
C VAL A 115 27.03 -9.55 32.45
N ARG A 116 27.31 -10.83 32.70
CA ARG A 116 28.64 -11.44 32.51
C ARG A 116 28.57 -12.52 31.44
N LEU A 117 29.30 -12.32 30.35
CA LEU A 117 29.49 -13.27 29.28
C LEU A 117 30.75 -14.09 29.60
N LEU A 118 30.61 -15.41 29.69
CA LEU A 118 31.70 -16.36 29.98
C LEU A 118 31.76 -17.36 28.82
N SER A 119 32.72 -17.21 27.91
CA SER A 119 32.73 -17.91 26.61
C SER A 119 31.38 -17.85 25.87
N THR A 120 30.64 -16.75 26.05
CA THR A 120 29.26 -16.61 25.58
C THR A 120 29.22 -15.75 24.31
N ARG A 121 28.36 -16.10 23.36
CA ARG A 121 28.11 -15.33 22.13
C ARG A 121 26.81 -14.52 22.26
N PHE A 122 26.91 -13.23 22.55
CA PHE A 122 25.80 -12.28 22.48
C PHE A 122 25.80 -11.60 21.11
N VAL A 123 24.75 -11.79 20.32
CA VAL A 123 24.63 -11.28 18.96
C VAL A 123 23.30 -10.56 18.79
N MET A 124 23.36 -9.28 18.49
CA MET A 124 22.24 -8.50 18.02
C MET A 124 22.41 -8.22 16.53
N THR A 125 21.44 -8.59 15.70
CA THR A 125 21.56 -8.39 14.24
C THR A 125 20.26 -8.00 13.55
N ARG A 126 20.33 -7.17 12.50
CA ARG A 126 19.17 -6.77 11.67
C ARG A 126 17.98 -6.26 12.49
N SER A 127 18.26 -5.52 13.55
CA SER A 127 17.24 -5.11 14.53
C SER A 127 17.23 -3.59 14.66
N THR A 128 16.03 -3.03 14.85
CA THR A 128 15.83 -1.59 15.02
C THR A 128 15.45 -1.30 16.47
N LEU A 129 16.09 -0.31 17.08
CA LEU A 129 15.74 0.18 18.41
C LEU A 129 15.37 1.66 18.33
N GLY A 130 14.21 2.03 18.87
CA GLY A 130 13.72 3.39 18.95
C GLY A 130 13.50 3.81 20.40
N CYS A 131 14.04 4.95 20.80
CA CYS A 131 13.88 5.50 22.15
C CYS A 131 13.43 6.97 22.07
N GLY A 132 12.21 7.28 22.49
CA GLY A 132 11.68 8.65 22.53
C GLY A 132 11.68 9.27 23.94
N GLY A 133 12.04 10.54 24.03
CA GLY A 133 12.09 11.34 25.26
C GLY A 133 13.51 11.81 25.62
N GLU A 134 13.61 12.96 26.28
CA GLU A 134 14.88 13.66 26.60
C GLU A 134 15.86 12.84 27.46
N SER A 135 15.35 11.90 28.26
CA SER A 135 16.14 10.98 29.09
C SER A 135 16.11 9.53 28.57
N CYS A 136 15.77 9.33 27.30
CA CYS A 136 15.64 7.97 26.76
C CYS A 136 17.02 7.33 26.49
N ALA A 137 17.18 6.07 26.92
CA ALA A 137 18.34 5.24 26.61
C ALA A 137 17.85 3.93 25.98
N ALA A 138 18.17 3.67 24.70
CA ALA A 138 17.65 2.48 23.99
C ALA A 138 18.10 1.18 24.67
N ILE A 139 19.36 1.15 25.10
CA ILE A 139 19.98 0.09 25.90
C ILE A 139 20.45 0.71 27.23
N LEU A 140 19.91 0.24 28.35
CA LEU A 140 20.37 0.65 29.67
C LEU A 140 21.30 -0.42 30.24
N VAL A 141 22.45 -0.03 30.80
CA VAL A 141 23.39 -0.94 31.46
C VAL A 141 23.42 -0.64 32.95
N GLU A 142 23.02 -1.60 33.77
CA GLU A 142 23.09 -1.53 35.23
C GLU A 142 24.14 -2.53 35.74
N ARG A 143 24.81 -2.22 36.87
CA ARG A 143 25.77 -3.10 37.55
C ARG A 143 26.93 -3.67 36.68
N GLY A 144 27.17 -3.07 35.52
CA GLY A 144 28.28 -3.38 34.60
C GLY A 144 27.99 -4.46 33.55
N LEU A 145 28.73 -4.37 32.43
CA LEU A 145 28.72 -5.34 31.34
C LEU A 145 30.14 -5.91 31.19
N GLY A 146 30.29 -7.23 31.32
CA GLY A 146 31.59 -7.90 31.24
C GLY A 146 31.61 -9.04 30.22
N ALA A 147 32.58 -9.03 29.31
CA ALA A 147 32.89 -10.14 28.42
C ALA A 147 34.23 -10.76 28.81
N ASN A 148 34.24 -12.06 29.15
CA ASN A 148 35.44 -12.78 29.57
C ASN A 148 35.52 -14.18 28.93
N LEU A 149 36.71 -14.80 28.94
CA LEU A 149 36.95 -16.17 28.45
C LEU A 149 36.57 -16.35 26.97
N SER A 150 37.13 -15.53 26.07
CA SER A 150 36.82 -15.53 24.63
C SER A 150 35.32 -15.35 24.31
N SER A 151 34.64 -14.50 25.10
CA SER A 151 33.27 -14.10 24.84
C SER A 151 33.17 -13.11 23.68
N VAL A 152 31.97 -13.02 23.12
CA VAL A 152 31.70 -12.25 21.92
C VAL A 152 30.42 -11.44 22.13
N PHE A 153 30.50 -10.12 22.01
CA PHE A 153 29.35 -9.23 21.97
C PHE A 153 29.33 -8.50 20.62
N TYR A 154 28.35 -8.78 19.77
CA TYR A 154 28.24 -8.20 18.43
C TYR A 154 26.91 -7.47 18.26
N MET A 155 26.97 -6.26 17.73
CA MET A 155 25.82 -5.54 17.18
C MET A 155 26.08 -5.31 15.70
N ASP A 156 25.34 -6.00 14.84
CA ASP A 156 25.56 -6.01 13.39
C ASP A 156 24.31 -5.60 12.64
N ASN A 157 24.39 -4.73 11.62
CA ASN A 157 23.20 -4.34 10.86
C ASN A 157 22.05 -3.81 11.74
N CYS A 158 22.39 -3.07 12.80
CA CYS A 158 21.41 -2.54 13.75
C CYS A 158 21.18 -1.05 13.47
N VAL A 159 19.91 -0.63 13.53
CA VAL A 159 19.53 0.78 13.43
C VAL A 159 19.05 1.24 14.79
N ILE A 160 19.76 2.15 15.44
CA ILE A 160 19.38 2.66 16.76
C ILE A 160 19.11 4.14 16.69
N ARG A 161 17.90 4.54 17.09
CA ARG A 161 17.48 5.93 17.17
C ARG A 161 17.08 6.23 18.59
N SER A 162 17.72 7.22 19.20
CA SER A 162 17.39 7.69 20.54
C SER A 162 17.49 9.21 20.56
N GLN A 163 16.66 9.90 21.34
CA GLN A 163 16.83 11.35 21.51
C GLN A 163 18.06 11.73 22.35
N SER A 164 18.50 10.84 23.26
CA SER A 164 19.58 11.14 24.22
C SER A 164 20.73 10.15 24.16
N HIS A 165 20.50 8.89 24.55
CA HIS A 165 21.56 7.88 24.64
C HIS A 165 21.21 6.60 23.87
N VAL A 166 22.20 5.97 23.25
CA VAL A 166 22.04 4.64 22.64
C VAL A 166 22.25 3.56 23.70
N ILE A 167 23.44 3.52 24.29
CA ILE A 167 23.80 2.70 25.45
C ILE A 167 24.14 3.62 26.61
N TYR A 168 23.37 3.58 27.68
CA TYR A 168 23.63 4.38 28.88
C TYR A 168 23.90 3.49 30.09
N ALA A 169 25.10 3.56 30.65
CA ALA A 169 25.50 2.77 31.81
C ALA A 169 25.46 3.62 33.08
N LEU A 170 24.54 3.30 33.99
CA LEU A 170 24.36 4.01 35.26
C LEU A 170 25.50 3.67 36.22
N ALA A 171 26.49 4.57 36.33
CA ALA A 171 27.69 4.39 37.13
C ALA A 171 28.38 3.01 36.93
N SER A 172 28.21 2.44 35.74
CA SER A 172 28.53 1.05 35.42
C SER A 172 29.65 0.98 34.40
N TYR A 173 30.46 -0.07 34.43
CA TYR A 173 31.63 -0.22 33.57
C TYR A 173 31.39 -1.20 32.42
N LEU A 174 32.18 -1.04 31.36
CA LEU A 174 32.37 -2.05 30.32
C LEU A 174 33.74 -2.71 30.51
N ARG A 175 33.77 -4.04 30.62
CA ARG A 175 35.04 -4.79 30.69
C ARG A 175 35.08 -5.89 29.64
N VAL A 176 36.07 -5.84 28.76
CA VAL A 176 36.32 -6.86 27.73
C VAL A 176 37.68 -7.49 28.02
N SER A 177 37.70 -8.74 28.48
CA SER A 177 38.88 -9.41 28.99
C SER A 177 39.05 -10.82 28.45
N GLY A 178 40.25 -11.39 28.62
CA GLY A 178 40.52 -12.81 28.40
C GLY A 178 40.27 -13.27 26.96
N GLY A 179 40.76 -12.53 25.98
CA GLY A 179 40.61 -12.84 24.56
C GLY A 179 39.21 -12.63 24.00
N SER A 180 38.36 -11.86 24.68
CA SER A 180 36.99 -11.54 24.24
C SER A 180 36.94 -10.39 23.21
N VAL A 181 35.83 -10.31 22.47
CA VAL A 181 35.58 -9.28 21.44
C VAL A 181 34.25 -8.56 21.71
N PHE A 182 34.28 -7.23 21.71
CA PHE A 182 33.09 -6.36 21.64
C PHE A 182 33.11 -5.61 20.32
N SER A 183 32.11 -5.85 19.47
CA SER A 183 32.06 -5.35 18.09
C SER A 183 30.73 -4.65 17.80
N ILE A 184 30.79 -3.42 17.30
CA ILE A 184 29.66 -2.77 16.64
C ILE A 184 30.03 -2.67 15.16
N GLN A 185 29.20 -3.22 14.29
CA GLN A 185 29.51 -3.26 12.87
C GLN A 185 28.27 -3.03 11.99
N ASN A 186 28.47 -2.49 10.79
CA ASN A 186 27.41 -2.28 9.79
C ASN A 186 26.16 -1.59 10.35
N SER A 187 26.31 -0.73 11.36
CA SER A 187 25.19 -0.21 12.14
C SER A 187 25.00 1.28 11.90
N LEU A 188 23.75 1.76 12.00
CA LEU A 188 23.42 3.18 11.92
C LEU A 188 22.85 3.66 13.23
N TRP A 189 23.53 4.59 13.89
CA TRP A 189 23.11 5.13 15.18
C TRP A 189 22.81 6.61 15.05
N SER A 190 21.65 7.02 15.55
CA SER A 190 21.23 8.42 15.61
C SER A 190 20.88 8.79 17.05
N ALA A 191 21.62 9.75 17.60
CA ALA A 191 21.33 10.39 18.88
C ALA A 191 21.71 11.88 18.84
N PRO A 192 20.90 12.72 18.16
CA PRO A 192 21.25 14.10 17.83
C PRO A 192 21.02 15.06 19.01
N SER A 193 21.38 14.66 20.24
CA SER A 193 21.24 15.52 21.40
C SER A 193 22.21 16.70 21.34
N ASN A 194 21.71 17.93 21.47
CA ASN A 194 22.56 19.12 21.47
C ASN A 194 23.11 19.48 22.86
N GLU A 195 22.83 18.65 23.87
CA GLU A 195 23.32 18.91 25.22
C GLU A 195 24.76 18.44 25.41
N TYR A 196 25.50 19.20 26.22
CA TYR A 196 26.84 18.84 26.66
C TYR A 196 26.80 17.50 27.41
N TYR A 197 27.81 16.65 27.17
CA TYR A 197 28.00 15.38 27.86
C TYR A 197 26.91 14.31 27.62
N LYS A 198 26.06 14.48 26.61
CA LYS A 198 25.17 13.41 26.14
C LYS A 198 25.79 12.63 24.98
N GLY A 199 26.33 11.45 25.27
CA GLY A 199 26.94 10.55 24.29
C GLY A 199 26.06 9.36 23.91
N ALA A 200 26.39 8.69 22.80
CA ALA A 200 25.70 7.48 22.36
C ALA A 200 25.97 6.31 23.32
N CYS A 201 27.23 6.00 23.62
CA CYS A 201 27.67 5.00 24.57
C CYS A 201 28.29 5.68 25.79
N VAL A 202 27.61 5.70 26.93
CA VAL A 202 28.12 6.32 28.16
C VAL A 202 28.41 5.24 29.20
N PHE A 203 29.67 5.12 29.60
CA PHE A 203 30.12 4.20 30.64
C PHE A 203 30.85 4.95 31.77
N GLY A 204 30.86 4.36 32.98
CA GLY A 204 31.69 4.81 34.09
C GLY A 204 33.17 4.64 33.75
N ASP A 205 33.64 3.40 33.66
CA ASP A 205 34.99 3.06 33.18
C ASP A 205 34.88 2.04 32.04
N VAL A 206 35.81 2.09 31.08
CA VAL A 206 35.94 1.11 29.99
C VAL A 206 37.32 0.47 30.08
N ALA A 207 37.39 -0.85 30.19
CA ALA A 207 38.64 -1.61 30.26
C ALA A 207 38.67 -2.73 29.23
N VAL A 208 39.72 -2.78 28.41
CA VAL A 208 39.99 -3.83 27.42
C VAL A 208 41.33 -4.47 27.78
N ASP A 209 41.34 -5.72 28.24
CA ASP A 209 42.53 -6.39 28.76
C ASP A 209 42.70 -7.84 28.24
N GLY A 210 43.87 -8.44 28.48
CA GLY A 210 44.08 -9.88 28.23
C GLY A 210 43.95 -10.29 26.76
N GLY A 211 44.48 -9.49 25.83
CA GLY A 211 44.45 -9.75 24.39
C GLY A 211 43.04 -9.67 23.80
N SER A 212 42.20 -8.77 24.32
CA SER A 212 40.83 -8.53 23.86
C SER A 212 40.72 -7.43 22.81
N VAL A 213 39.58 -7.34 22.13
CA VAL A 213 39.33 -6.33 21.11
C VAL A 213 38.00 -5.60 21.37
N LEU A 214 38.04 -4.27 21.36
CA LEU A 214 36.88 -3.40 21.24
C LEU A 214 36.93 -2.74 19.86
N GLN A 215 35.98 -3.04 18.98
CA GLN A 215 35.98 -2.53 17.61
C GLN A 215 34.66 -1.91 17.17
N ILE A 216 34.76 -0.86 16.37
CA ILE A 216 33.67 -0.18 15.67
C ILE A 216 33.99 -0.22 14.17
N VAL A 217 33.14 -0.86 13.36
CA VAL A 217 33.46 -1.20 11.96
C VAL A 217 32.32 -0.82 11.02
N SER A 218 32.59 -0.21 9.87
CA SER A 218 31.61 -0.01 8.79
C SER A 218 30.27 0.60 9.25
N SER A 219 30.30 1.51 10.22
CA SER A 219 29.09 2.04 10.88
C SER A 219 28.96 3.55 10.73
N THR A 220 27.73 4.05 10.68
CA THR A 220 27.41 5.47 10.53
C THR A 220 26.80 6.00 11.82
N PHE A 221 27.39 7.06 12.37
CA PHE A 221 26.99 7.65 13.65
C PHE A 221 26.57 9.11 13.44
N ARG A 222 25.29 9.43 13.67
CA ARG A 222 24.76 10.80 13.69
C ARG A 222 24.43 11.19 15.11
N LEU A 223 25.42 11.73 15.81
CA LEU A 223 25.37 11.93 17.25
C LEU A 223 25.61 13.40 17.59
N GLY A 224 25.15 13.78 18.77
CA GLY A 224 25.47 15.04 19.39
C GLY A 224 26.92 15.13 19.84
N PHE A 225 27.12 14.95 21.15
CA PHE A 225 28.39 15.25 21.81
C PHE A 225 29.47 14.19 21.56
N ALA A 226 29.19 12.90 21.81
CA ALA A 226 30.20 11.87 21.61
C ALA A 226 29.67 10.47 21.25
N MET A 227 30.48 9.65 20.56
CA MET A 227 30.17 8.22 20.36
C MET A 227 30.37 7.40 21.62
N LEU A 228 31.60 7.37 22.17
CA LEU A 228 31.93 6.71 23.42
C LEU A 228 32.31 7.75 24.47
N MET A 229 31.70 7.67 25.64
CA MET A 229 32.02 8.45 26.82
C MET A 229 32.42 7.54 27.97
N ALA A 230 33.54 7.85 28.60
CA ALA A 230 34.01 7.16 29.80
C ALA A 230 34.68 8.13 30.79
N LYS A 231 34.73 7.79 32.09
CA LYS A 231 35.62 8.49 33.05
C LYS A 231 37.06 8.04 32.86
N ARG A 232 37.29 6.74 32.65
CA ARG A 232 38.59 6.16 32.30
C ARG A 232 38.46 5.13 31.17
N LEU A 233 39.44 5.11 30.29
CA LEU A 233 39.60 4.13 29.20
C LEU A 233 40.97 3.47 29.34
N THR A 234 41.00 2.18 29.65
CA THR A 234 42.24 1.42 29.85
C THR A 234 42.33 0.30 28.84
N VAL A 235 43.38 0.25 28.03
CA VAL A 235 43.65 -0.80 27.04
C VAL A 235 45.01 -1.42 27.34
N THR A 236 45.03 -2.67 27.80
CA THR A 236 46.25 -3.32 28.33
C THR A 236 46.37 -4.78 27.91
N GLY A 237 47.49 -5.43 28.21
CA GLY A 237 47.72 -6.85 27.91
C GLY A 237 47.65 -7.19 26.41
N GLY A 238 48.22 -6.35 25.53
CA GLY A 238 48.19 -6.56 24.09
C GLY A 238 46.81 -6.45 23.45
N SER A 239 45.89 -5.72 24.08
CA SER A 239 44.51 -5.55 23.60
C SER A 239 44.39 -4.44 22.57
N TRP A 240 43.30 -4.44 21.81
CA TRP A 240 43.09 -3.53 20.69
C TRP A 240 41.82 -2.70 20.84
N LEU A 241 41.93 -1.40 20.54
CA LEU A 241 40.81 -0.52 20.27
C LEU A 241 40.82 -0.19 18.77
N VAL A 242 39.74 -0.46 18.05
CA VAL A 242 39.71 -0.33 16.58
C VAL A 242 38.52 0.50 16.13
N HIS A 243 38.77 1.49 15.28
CA HIS A 243 37.74 2.23 14.55
C HIS A 243 38.08 2.09 13.07
N ARG A 244 37.24 1.40 12.30
CA ARG A 244 37.49 1.09 10.90
C ARG A 244 36.28 1.39 10.02
N ASP A 245 36.48 2.02 8.87
CA ASP A 245 35.46 2.21 7.83
C ASP A 245 34.17 2.93 8.32
N ASN A 246 34.27 3.78 9.34
CA ASN A 246 33.09 4.43 9.93
C ASN A 246 32.89 5.86 9.41
N GLU A 247 31.64 6.30 9.38
CA GLU A 247 31.29 7.71 9.24
C GLU A 247 30.81 8.26 10.59
N PHE A 248 31.61 9.14 11.19
CA PHE A 248 31.28 9.81 12.44
C PHE A 248 30.80 11.24 12.17
N ARG A 249 29.54 11.52 12.46
CA ARG A 249 28.98 12.88 12.58
C ARG A 249 28.74 13.17 14.05
N THR A 250 29.77 13.61 14.76
CA THR A 250 29.74 13.88 16.20
C THR A 250 30.90 14.79 16.60
N ALA A 251 30.80 15.49 17.73
CA ALA A 251 31.90 16.31 18.20
C ALA A 251 33.11 15.48 18.67
N TYR A 252 32.90 14.34 19.33
CA TYR A 252 33.98 13.46 19.79
C TYR A 252 33.68 11.98 19.52
N VAL A 253 34.59 11.22 18.91
CA VAL A 253 34.39 9.77 18.84
C VAL A 253 34.61 9.11 20.20
N VAL A 254 35.66 9.47 20.93
CA VAL A 254 35.97 8.96 22.27
C VAL A 254 36.23 10.12 23.23
N HIS A 255 35.23 10.47 24.05
CA HIS A 255 35.37 11.48 25.10
C HIS A 255 35.67 10.84 26.46
N VAL A 256 36.83 11.14 27.03
CA VAL A 256 37.22 10.68 28.36
C VAL A 256 37.25 11.86 29.33
N ALA A 257 36.41 11.80 30.37
CA ALA A 257 36.19 12.93 31.27
C ALA A 257 37.42 13.26 32.14
N ASN A 258 38.20 12.25 32.55
CA ASN A 258 39.42 12.49 33.30
C ASN A 258 40.56 12.85 32.34
N LYS A 259 41.26 13.96 32.56
CA LYS A 259 42.39 14.42 31.74
C LYS A 259 43.49 13.36 31.53
N ASN A 260 43.74 12.53 32.54
CA ASN A 260 44.68 11.40 32.49
C ASN A 260 43.96 10.04 32.49
N GLY A 261 42.71 10.01 32.03
CA GLY A 261 41.82 8.86 32.12
C GLY A 261 42.08 7.80 31.06
N VAL A 262 42.89 8.08 30.04
CA VAL A 262 43.23 7.14 28.97
C VAL A 262 44.60 6.53 29.24
N ALA A 263 44.68 5.20 29.25
CA ALA A 263 45.93 4.46 29.45
C ALA A 263 46.04 3.28 28.48
N PHE A 264 47.03 3.34 27.58
CA PHE A 264 47.45 2.21 26.74
C PHE A 264 48.75 1.63 27.31
N ARG A 265 48.79 0.33 27.60
CA ARG A 265 49.98 -0.37 28.14
C ARG A 265 50.21 -1.71 27.47
N ASP A 266 51.34 -2.34 27.77
CA ASP A 266 51.67 -3.72 27.38
C ASP A 266 51.52 -3.99 25.87
N ARG A 267 52.02 -3.06 25.04
CA ARG A 267 51.92 -3.12 23.57
C ARG A 267 50.47 -3.20 23.04
N SER A 268 49.53 -2.61 23.75
CA SER A 268 48.15 -2.46 23.27
C SER A 268 48.07 -1.42 22.16
N VAL A 269 47.15 -1.63 21.22
CA VAL A 269 47.09 -0.89 19.95
C VAL A 269 45.78 -0.12 19.84
N TRP A 270 45.84 1.11 19.32
CA TRP A 270 44.69 1.85 18.84
C TRP A 270 44.80 2.02 17.32
N SER A 271 43.95 1.32 16.57
CA SER A 271 43.90 1.43 15.11
C SER A 271 42.73 2.31 14.68
N ILE A 272 43.03 3.38 13.94
CA ILE A 272 42.07 4.33 13.38
C ILE A 272 42.24 4.29 11.86
N LEU A 273 41.33 3.65 11.15
CA LEU A 273 41.51 3.24 9.76
C LEU A 273 40.29 3.65 8.92
N HIS A 274 40.47 4.36 7.81
CA HIS A 274 39.42 4.62 6.82
C HIS A 274 38.13 5.24 7.39
N ASN A 275 38.24 6.06 8.45
CA ASN A 275 37.08 6.74 9.04
C ASN A 275 36.92 8.13 8.45
N ASN A 276 35.66 8.58 8.32
CA ASN A 276 35.29 9.93 7.96
C ASN A 276 34.72 10.67 9.18
N PHE A 277 35.38 11.75 9.60
CA PHE A 277 35.00 12.58 10.75
C PHE A 277 34.34 13.88 10.26
N ASN A 278 33.07 14.02 10.54
CA ASN A 278 32.21 15.13 10.13
C ASN A 278 31.49 15.74 11.33
N TYR A 279 30.92 16.94 11.13
CA TYR A 279 30.20 17.66 12.16
C TYR A 279 28.93 16.92 12.60
N GLY A 280 28.71 16.85 13.92
CA GLY A 280 27.49 16.33 14.53
C GLY A 280 26.46 17.43 14.80
N SER A 281 25.33 17.05 15.38
CA SER A 281 24.25 18.02 15.70
C SER A 281 24.65 19.02 16.79
N TYR A 282 25.56 18.63 17.69
CA TYR A 282 26.03 19.44 18.80
C TYR A 282 26.93 20.61 18.38
N SER A 283 27.76 20.45 17.34
CA SER A 283 28.70 21.49 16.91
C SER A 283 29.00 21.39 15.42
N SER A 284 28.92 22.54 14.75
CA SER A 284 29.29 22.72 13.34
C SER A 284 30.78 23.00 13.12
N SER A 285 31.60 23.00 14.18
CA SER A 285 33.04 23.31 14.10
C SER A 285 33.94 22.24 14.73
N ILE A 286 33.37 21.35 15.52
CA ILE A 286 34.11 20.32 16.27
C ILE A 286 33.79 18.94 15.67
N ALA A 287 34.83 18.22 15.27
CA ALA A 287 34.78 16.82 14.85
C ALA A 287 36.14 16.16 15.17
N TYR A 288 36.29 15.67 16.40
CA TYR A 288 37.54 15.14 16.93
C TYR A 288 37.44 13.64 17.24
N MET A 289 38.58 12.95 17.19
CA MET A 289 38.64 11.56 17.67
C MET A 289 38.53 11.51 19.18
N THR A 290 39.13 12.46 19.91
CA THR A 290 39.13 12.42 21.38
C THR A 290 39.09 13.79 22.07
N SER A 291 38.67 13.80 23.33
CA SER A 291 38.60 14.98 24.19
C SER A 291 39.96 15.28 24.81
N ASN A 292 40.85 15.94 24.04
CA ASN A 292 42.19 16.40 24.42
C ASN A 292 42.93 15.46 25.38
N TRP A 293 43.49 14.40 24.81
CA TRP A 293 44.24 13.36 25.51
C TRP A 293 45.76 13.61 25.44
N PRO A 294 46.39 14.10 26.52
CA PRO A 294 47.81 13.94 26.72
C PRO A 294 48.07 12.57 27.37
N PRO A 295 48.81 11.64 26.73
CA PRO A 295 49.19 10.40 27.38
C PRO A 295 50.02 10.72 28.64
N PRO A 296 49.81 10.00 29.77
CA PRO A 296 50.78 10.00 30.85
C PRO A 296 52.18 9.69 30.30
N SER A 297 53.22 10.36 30.81
CA SER A 297 54.61 10.24 30.33
C SER A 297 55.11 8.80 30.24
N ASP A 298 54.56 7.90 31.07
CA ASP A 298 54.96 6.49 31.14
C ASP A 298 54.21 5.59 30.12
N THR A 299 53.19 6.12 29.44
CA THR A 299 52.44 5.36 28.43
C THR A 299 52.95 5.72 27.05
N HIS A 300 53.54 4.73 26.37
CA HIS A 300 53.89 4.81 24.95
C HIS A 300 52.78 4.09 24.16
N PRO A 301 51.65 4.76 23.85
CA PRO A 301 50.57 4.13 23.11
C PRO A 301 51.05 3.78 21.69
N ILE A 302 50.64 2.61 21.19
CA ILE A 302 50.85 2.25 19.78
C ILE A 302 49.58 2.65 19.04
N ILE A 303 49.65 3.71 18.23
CA ILE A 303 48.50 4.24 17.50
C ILE A 303 48.80 4.22 16.01
N TYR A 304 47.88 3.68 15.23
CA TYR A 304 47.95 3.70 13.77
C TYR A 304 46.83 4.53 13.18
N GLY A 305 47.18 5.39 12.23
CA GLY A 305 46.26 6.18 11.43
C GLY A 305 46.40 5.82 9.95
N VAL A 306 45.39 5.20 9.34
CA VAL A 306 45.41 4.84 7.91
C VAL A 306 44.23 5.50 7.22
N CYS A 307 44.50 6.34 6.21
CA CYS A 307 43.48 6.86 5.29
C CYS A 307 42.20 7.43 5.93
N ASN A 308 42.34 8.19 7.02
CA ASN A 308 41.19 8.86 7.63
C ASN A 308 40.95 10.21 6.96
N GLU A 309 39.69 10.64 6.89
CA GLU A 309 39.28 11.95 6.42
C GLU A 309 38.60 12.71 7.56
N ALA A 310 38.90 14.00 7.71
CA ALA A 310 38.19 14.88 8.60
C ALA A 310 37.67 16.07 7.79
N ARG A 311 36.36 16.29 7.81
CA ARG A 311 35.70 17.44 7.16
C ARG A 311 36.00 17.51 5.66
N GLY A 312 36.00 16.34 5.00
CA GLY A 312 36.28 16.20 3.57
C GLY A 312 37.75 16.35 3.17
N SER A 313 38.68 16.42 4.13
CA SER A 313 40.13 16.48 3.88
C SER A 313 40.86 15.28 4.50
N PRO A 314 41.84 14.66 3.83
CA PRO A 314 42.67 13.62 4.44
C PRO A 314 43.37 14.11 5.71
N VAL A 315 43.42 13.29 6.75
CA VAL A 315 44.06 13.61 8.03
C VAL A 315 45.55 13.29 7.96
N MET A 316 46.37 14.33 7.88
CA MET A 316 47.84 14.22 7.91
C MET A 316 48.42 14.46 9.31
N ASP A 317 47.79 15.35 10.10
CA ASP A 317 48.16 15.66 11.48
C ASP A 317 47.05 15.25 12.45
N TYR A 318 47.21 14.10 13.09
CA TYR A 318 46.22 13.58 14.05
C TYR A 318 46.20 14.38 15.37
N GLY A 319 47.27 15.11 15.67
CA GLY A 319 47.36 15.96 16.85
C GLY A 319 46.43 17.16 16.74
N GLU A 320 46.63 17.98 15.72
CA GLU A 320 45.82 19.20 15.52
C GLU A 320 44.40 18.91 15.00
N VAL A 321 44.25 17.94 14.09
CA VAL A 321 42.97 17.72 13.40
C VAL A 321 42.02 16.85 14.21
N LEU A 322 42.53 15.88 14.97
CA LEU A 322 41.73 14.87 15.69
C LEU A 322 41.95 14.85 17.22
N ASN A 323 42.73 15.78 17.78
CA ASN A 323 43.04 15.91 19.21
C ASN A 323 43.76 14.70 19.84
N ILE A 324 44.53 13.95 19.05
CA ILE A 324 45.34 12.85 19.56
C ILE A 324 46.72 13.40 19.95
N GLY A 325 46.89 13.75 21.23
CA GLY A 325 48.13 14.32 21.77
C GLY A 325 49.30 13.34 21.91
N ALA A 326 49.21 12.16 21.31
CA ALA A 326 50.22 11.11 21.32
C ALA A 326 50.74 10.86 19.90
N PRO A 327 51.99 10.39 19.71
CA PRO A 327 52.49 10.05 18.38
C PRO A 327 51.62 9.00 17.69
N VAL A 328 51.21 9.29 16.44
CA VAL A 328 50.46 8.38 15.57
C VAL A 328 51.35 7.95 14.41
N THR A 329 51.47 6.65 14.19
CA THR A 329 52.10 6.11 12.97
C THR A 329 51.10 6.25 11.82
N VAL A 330 51.28 7.29 11.01
CA VAL A 330 50.43 7.57 9.85
C VAL A 330 50.90 6.74 8.65
N LEU A 331 49.95 6.08 8.00
CA LEU A 331 50.16 5.29 6.78
C LEU A 331 49.28 5.85 5.67
N ASP A 332 49.84 5.94 4.47
CA ASP A 332 49.14 6.43 3.29
C ASP A 332 47.95 5.54 2.92
N CYS A 333 46.95 6.12 2.25
CA CYS A 333 45.85 5.36 1.68
C CYS A 333 46.37 4.24 0.75
N GLY A 334 45.97 3.00 1.01
CA GLY A 334 46.44 1.81 0.31
C GLY A 334 47.67 1.12 0.92
N ALA A 335 48.40 1.78 1.83
CA ALA A 335 49.42 1.13 2.64
C ALA A 335 48.77 0.38 3.81
N CYS A 336 49.32 -0.78 4.14
CA CYS A 336 48.87 -1.59 5.25
C CYS A 336 50.06 -2.24 5.94
N THR A 337 49.94 -2.42 7.25
CA THR A 337 50.87 -3.20 8.05
C THR A 337 50.09 -4.16 8.91
N MET A 338 50.68 -5.31 9.20
CA MET A 338 50.10 -6.32 10.08
C MET A 338 49.63 -5.70 11.40
N ASP A 339 50.47 -4.85 12.00
CA ASP A 339 50.23 -4.25 13.32
C ASP A 339 49.16 -3.16 13.35
N ALA A 340 48.67 -2.72 12.19
CA ALA A 340 47.58 -1.75 12.08
C ALA A 340 46.26 -2.44 11.72
N VAL A 341 46.29 -3.36 10.75
CA VAL A 341 45.09 -3.94 10.13
C VAL A 341 44.65 -5.24 10.81
N CYS A 342 45.58 -6.03 11.32
CA CYS A 342 45.34 -7.40 11.77
C CYS A 342 45.60 -7.54 13.27
N PHE A 343 44.76 -8.26 14.02
CA PHE A 343 45.03 -8.48 15.44
C PHE A 343 46.33 -9.32 15.62
N ALA A 344 47.43 -8.63 15.90
CA ALA A 344 48.79 -9.15 15.73
C ALA A 344 49.05 -10.48 16.45
N ALA A 345 48.48 -10.67 17.65
CA ALA A 345 48.69 -11.89 18.44
C ALA A 345 48.11 -13.17 17.79
N ARG A 346 47.27 -13.04 16.76
CA ARG A 346 46.61 -14.14 16.06
C ARG A 346 46.81 -14.09 14.54
N THR A 347 47.75 -13.28 14.06
CA THR A 347 48.10 -13.18 12.64
C THR A 347 49.45 -13.84 12.40
N SER A 348 49.53 -14.70 11.39
CA SER A 348 50.77 -15.38 10.99
C SER A 348 51.54 -14.59 9.94
N SER A 349 50.82 -13.97 8.99
CA SER A 349 51.38 -13.13 7.95
C SER A 349 50.30 -12.22 7.36
N ILE A 350 50.70 -11.31 6.48
CA ILE A 350 49.79 -10.50 5.65
C ILE A 350 50.02 -10.87 4.18
N SER A 351 48.94 -11.01 3.41
CA SER A 351 48.98 -11.25 1.96
C SER A 351 48.30 -10.08 1.26
N GLY A 352 49.09 -9.20 0.63
CA GLY A 352 48.60 -7.87 0.26
C GLY A 352 48.23 -7.07 1.51
N CYS A 353 46.96 -6.70 1.65
CA CYS A 353 46.41 -6.10 2.88
C CYS A 353 45.43 -7.01 3.64
N GLU A 354 45.41 -8.29 3.28
CA GLU A 354 44.56 -9.30 3.95
C GLU A 354 45.35 -10.04 5.02
N CYS A 355 44.72 -10.24 6.18
CA CYS A 355 45.34 -10.92 7.32
C CYS A 355 45.25 -12.44 7.15
N VAL A 356 46.38 -13.13 7.26
CA VAL A 356 46.43 -14.59 7.35
C VAL A 356 46.47 -14.97 8.83
N CYS A 357 45.46 -15.72 9.30
CA CYS A 357 45.32 -16.01 10.72
C CYS A 357 46.16 -17.21 11.17
N ALA A 358 46.78 -17.07 12.34
CA ALA A 358 47.34 -18.18 13.10
C ALA A 358 46.22 -18.96 13.82
N ALA A 359 46.55 -20.12 14.38
CA ALA A 359 45.59 -20.93 15.13
C ALA A 359 44.92 -20.12 16.26
N GLY A 360 43.59 -20.14 16.29
CA GLY A 360 42.76 -19.38 17.24
C GLY A 360 42.49 -17.93 16.86
N GLY A 361 42.88 -17.48 15.67
CA GLY A 361 42.42 -16.23 15.06
C GLY A 361 41.16 -16.44 14.22
N TYR A 362 40.21 -15.52 14.29
CA TYR A 362 38.90 -15.64 13.64
C TYR A 362 38.57 -14.43 12.76
N GLY A 363 37.91 -14.68 11.62
CA GLY A 363 37.50 -13.65 10.66
C GLY A 363 38.65 -13.04 9.85
N GLY A 364 38.35 -12.10 8.96
CA GLY A 364 39.33 -11.48 8.06
C GLY A 364 40.43 -10.64 8.73
N THR A 365 40.28 -10.35 10.03
CA THR A 365 41.25 -9.57 10.82
C THR A 365 41.82 -10.36 12.00
N CYS A 366 41.61 -11.67 12.02
CA CYS A 366 42.19 -12.60 12.99
C CYS A 366 41.87 -12.29 14.45
N LEU A 367 40.64 -11.92 14.76
CA LEU A 367 40.19 -11.59 16.11
C LEU A 367 40.38 -12.76 17.09
N PRO A 368 40.54 -12.51 18.41
CA PRO A 368 40.85 -13.54 19.41
C PRO A 368 39.67 -14.43 19.81
N ALA A 369 38.45 -14.13 19.36
CA ALA A 369 37.25 -14.93 19.60
C ALA A 369 36.42 -15.07 18.31
N ALA A 370 35.66 -16.16 18.22
CA ALA A 370 34.92 -16.54 17.01
C ALA A 370 33.92 -15.46 16.56
N VAL A 371 34.06 -14.99 15.32
CA VAL A 371 33.04 -14.15 14.67
C VAL A 371 31.78 -15.02 14.47
N PRO A 372 30.61 -14.59 14.94
CA PRO A 372 29.39 -15.39 14.82
C PRO A 372 29.03 -15.72 13.36
N ASP A 373 28.66 -16.97 13.10
CA ASP A 373 28.21 -17.41 11.77
C ASP A 373 26.92 -16.67 11.35
N GLY A 374 26.81 -16.31 10.06
CA GLY A 374 25.65 -15.60 9.52
C GLY A 374 25.65 -14.08 9.71
N LEU A 375 26.76 -13.52 10.22
CA LEU A 375 27.09 -12.11 10.08
C LEU A 375 27.68 -11.89 8.68
N GLY A 376 26.81 -11.75 7.69
CA GLY A 376 27.19 -11.48 6.31
C GLY A 376 26.45 -10.24 5.80
N PRO A 377 27.00 -9.55 4.79
CA PRO A 377 26.29 -8.48 4.12
C PRO A 377 25.06 -9.11 3.43
N LEU A 378 23.87 -8.93 4.03
CA LEU A 378 22.71 -8.67 3.18
C LEU A 378 22.97 -7.31 2.53
N PRO A 379 22.58 -7.10 1.27
CA PRO A 379 22.97 -5.93 0.52
C PRO A 379 22.51 -4.69 1.29
N LEU A 380 23.43 -4.04 2.00
CA LEU A 380 23.41 -2.60 2.07
C LEU A 380 23.37 -2.18 0.59
N PRO A 381 22.38 -1.38 0.18
CA PRO A 381 22.41 -0.82 -1.15
C PRO A 381 23.81 -0.22 -1.35
N PRO A 382 24.46 -0.43 -2.51
CA PRO A 382 25.78 0.15 -2.76
C PRO A 382 25.79 1.63 -2.34
N PRO A 383 26.91 2.18 -1.87
CA PRO A 383 27.01 3.59 -1.46
C PRO A 383 26.55 4.60 -2.54
N ASP A 384 26.40 4.14 -3.79
CA ASP A 384 25.89 4.89 -4.94
C ASP A 384 24.44 4.56 -5.34
N ALA A 385 23.74 3.69 -4.62
CA ALA A 385 22.29 3.56 -4.74
C ALA A 385 21.69 4.80 -4.08
N LYS A 386 21.17 5.71 -4.89
CA LYS A 386 20.46 6.90 -4.43
C LYS A 386 19.61 6.52 -3.22
N ASP A 387 19.87 7.18 -2.09
CA ASP A 387 19.00 7.17 -0.90
C ASP A 387 17.69 7.87 -1.30
N THR A 388 16.93 7.25 -2.20
CA THR A 388 15.70 7.72 -2.84
C THR A 388 14.47 7.05 -2.23
N GLU A 389 14.65 6.00 -1.43
CA GLU A 389 13.54 5.37 -0.75
C GLU A 389 13.18 6.15 0.50
N VAL A 390 12.15 6.97 0.35
CA VAL A 390 11.35 7.47 1.47
C VAL A 390 10.82 6.27 2.24
N ARG A 391 11.33 6.02 3.45
CA ARG A 391 10.84 4.92 4.30
C ARG A 391 9.38 5.17 4.65
N CYS A 392 8.51 4.25 4.27
CA CYS A 392 7.09 4.31 4.56
C CYS A 392 6.78 3.90 6.00
N VAL A 393 5.90 4.65 6.65
CA VAL A 393 5.25 4.25 7.90
C VAL A 393 4.03 3.43 7.53
N HIS A 394 3.98 2.18 7.98
CA HIS A 394 2.87 1.26 7.70
C HIS A 394 1.99 1.06 8.93
N GLY A 395 0.67 1.31 8.80
CA GLY A 395 -0.31 1.00 9.84
C GLY A 395 -0.29 1.94 11.07
N GLY A 396 -1.28 1.75 11.94
CA GLY A 396 -1.36 2.42 13.25
C GLY A 396 -2.05 3.78 13.23
N SER A 397 -2.08 4.44 14.38
CA SER A 397 -2.70 5.76 14.54
C SER A 397 -1.68 6.81 14.96
N ILE A 398 -1.72 7.99 14.34
CA ILE A 398 -0.77 9.10 14.58
C ILE A 398 -1.54 10.41 14.77
N SER A 399 -1.21 11.20 15.79
CA SER A 399 -1.87 12.51 16.03
C SER A 399 -1.07 13.72 15.53
N SER A 400 0.18 13.54 15.12
CA SER A 400 1.10 14.59 14.69
C SER A 400 2.26 14.00 13.91
N VAL A 401 2.78 14.73 12.92
CA VAL A 401 3.98 14.36 12.17
C VAL A 401 5.10 15.31 12.58
N ASP A 402 6.17 14.76 13.14
CA ASP A 402 7.36 15.54 13.52
C ASP A 402 8.10 16.06 12.28
N ASP A 403 8.86 17.14 12.44
CA ASP A 403 9.71 17.68 11.36
C ASP A 403 10.68 16.60 10.86
N PRO A 404 10.83 16.42 9.54
CA PRO A 404 11.71 15.41 8.97
C PRO A 404 13.17 15.70 9.32
N ASP A 405 13.94 14.65 9.61
CA ASP A 405 15.38 14.79 9.86
C ASP A 405 16.08 15.46 8.64
N PRO A 406 17.12 16.28 8.84
CA PRO A 406 17.89 16.84 7.74
C PRO A 406 18.38 15.77 6.76
N GLY A 407 18.12 15.98 5.46
CA GLY A 407 18.43 15.04 4.38
C GLY A 407 17.34 14.00 4.07
N VAL A 408 16.24 13.94 4.82
CA VAL A 408 15.06 13.15 4.44
C VAL A 408 14.47 13.73 3.16
N ARG A 409 14.33 12.90 2.13
CA ARG A 409 13.87 13.34 0.78
C ARG A 409 12.36 13.27 0.59
N GLY A 410 11.60 13.05 1.66
CA GLY A 410 10.17 12.85 1.56
C GLY A 410 9.56 12.11 2.76
N LEU A 411 8.25 11.95 2.74
CA LEU A 411 7.49 11.21 3.76
C LEU A 411 6.58 10.21 3.06
N CYS A 412 6.46 9.00 3.61
CA CYS A 412 5.57 7.99 3.06
C CYS A 412 4.75 7.38 4.20
N PHE A 413 3.43 7.34 4.03
CA PHE A 413 2.47 6.75 4.96
C PHE A 413 1.59 5.77 4.19
N VAL A 414 1.44 4.57 4.72
CA VAL A 414 0.64 3.50 4.14
C VAL A 414 -0.28 2.94 5.22
N ASN A 415 -1.59 2.93 5.04
CA ASN A 415 -2.55 2.41 6.04
C ASN A 415 -2.51 3.12 7.41
N VAL A 416 -2.16 4.41 7.46
CA VAL A 416 -2.08 5.15 8.72
C VAL A 416 -3.37 5.91 9.00
N THR A 417 -3.87 5.84 10.23
CA THR A 417 -5.02 6.61 10.72
C THR A 417 -4.57 7.85 11.48
N PHE A 418 -4.73 9.02 10.89
CA PHE A 418 -4.39 10.28 11.52
C PHE A 418 -5.53 10.75 12.43
N THR A 419 -5.29 10.82 13.74
CA THR A 419 -6.32 11.14 14.75
C THR A 419 -6.50 12.65 14.98
N ALA A 420 -5.71 13.48 14.32
CA ALA A 420 -5.85 14.93 14.29
C ALA A 420 -5.48 15.47 12.90
N ALA A 421 -5.84 16.72 12.62
CA ALA A 421 -5.47 17.37 11.37
C ALA A 421 -3.94 17.59 11.32
N ILE A 422 -3.31 17.21 10.22
CA ILE A 422 -1.85 17.29 10.03
C ILE A 422 -1.50 18.45 9.12
N VAL A 423 -0.44 19.17 9.48
CA VAL A 423 0.19 20.17 8.61
C VAL A 423 1.59 19.67 8.26
N LEU A 424 1.85 19.41 6.98
CA LEU A 424 3.16 19.09 6.44
C LEU A 424 3.75 20.39 5.87
N ASP A 425 4.63 21.03 6.62
CA ASP A 425 5.34 22.22 6.16
C ASP A 425 6.62 21.85 5.42
N LEU A 426 6.62 21.97 4.08
CA LEU A 426 7.75 21.52 3.25
C LEU A 426 8.99 22.43 3.41
N TRP A 427 8.89 23.54 4.14
CA TRP A 427 10.05 24.35 4.51
C TRP A 427 11.00 23.63 5.48
N GLY A 428 10.51 22.63 6.22
CA GLY A 428 11.31 21.83 7.14
C GLY A 428 12.26 20.83 6.48
N PHE A 429 12.11 20.58 5.16
CA PHE A 429 12.98 19.64 4.44
C PHE A 429 14.24 20.36 3.93
N ASP A 430 15.42 19.93 4.41
CA ASP A 430 16.72 20.39 3.91
C ASP A 430 17.06 19.70 2.57
N ALA A 431 16.40 20.11 1.49
CA ALA A 431 16.56 19.53 0.15
C ALA A 431 16.63 20.57 -0.99
N PRO A 432 17.55 21.56 -0.94
CA PRO A 432 17.74 22.48 -2.06
C PRO A 432 18.16 21.69 -3.32
N GLN A 433 17.46 21.91 -4.44
CA GLN A 433 17.65 21.28 -5.77
C GLN A 433 17.18 19.83 -5.95
N GLN A 434 16.52 19.20 -4.96
CA GLN A 434 16.06 17.80 -5.09
C GLN A 434 14.53 17.70 -5.00
N THR A 435 13.96 16.64 -5.62
CA THR A 435 12.50 16.40 -5.59
C THR A 435 12.10 15.83 -4.22
N LEU A 436 11.16 16.48 -3.54
CA LEU A 436 10.56 15.98 -2.29
C LEU A 436 9.39 15.04 -2.59
N ASN A 437 9.48 13.79 -2.13
CA ASN A 437 8.45 12.77 -2.39
C ASN A 437 7.52 12.59 -1.18
N ILE A 438 6.28 13.04 -1.27
CA ILE A 438 5.28 12.86 -0.21
C ILE A 438 4.22 11.86 -0.68
N THR A 439 4.09 10.73 0.00
CA THR A 439 3.13 9.66 -0.35
C THR A 439 2.21 9.36 0.82
N LEU A 440 0.89 9.43 0.60
CA LEU A 440 -0.15 8.95 1.49
C LEU A 440 -0.98 7.91 0.74
N LEU A 441 -0.84 6.65 1.12
CA LEU A 441 -1.55 5.52 0.51
C LEU A 441 -2.49 4.90 1.54
N GLN A 442 -3.77 4.78 1.22
CA GLN A 442 -4.76 4.11 2.08
C GLN A 442 -4.83 4.69 3.51
N CYS A 443 -4.56 5.99 3.65
CA CYS A 443 -4.57 6.66 4.95
C CYS A 443 -5.98 7.17 5.30
N VAL A 444 -6.31 7.17 6.59
CA VAL A 444 -7.53 7.82 7.10
C VAL A 444 -7.11 9.14 7.73
N LEU A 445 -7.61 10.26 7.20
CA LEU A 445 -7.17 11.61 7.54
C LEU A 445 -8.30 12.37 8.24
N MET A 446 -8.01 12.98 9.39
CA MET A 446 -8.91 13.97 10.00
C MET A 446 -8.84 15.35 9.31
N GLY A 447 -7.77 15.60 8.56
CA GLY A 447 -7.48 16.85 7.86
C GLY A 447 -6.01 16.85 7.44
N LEU A 448 -5.68 17.38 6.27
CA LEU A 448 -4.30 17.43 5.78
C LEU A 448 -4.02 18.75 5.08
N SER A 449 -2.99 19.46 5.50
CA SER A 449 -2.48 20.65 4.83
C SER A 449 -1.03 20.45 4.41
N ILE A 450 -0.72 20.57 3.12
CA ILE A 450 0.63 20.51 2.58
C ILE A 450 1.05 21.90 2.16
N ARG A 451 2.11 22.44 2.80
CA ARG A 451 2.62 23.80 2.54
C ARG A 451 3.87 23.73 1.67
N GLY A 452 3.79 24.19 0.43
CA GLY A 452 4.92 24.28 -0.50
C GLY A 452 6.00 25.26 -0.04
N SER A 453 7.27 24.91 -0.33
CA SER A 453 8.47 25.67 0.03
C SER A 453 9.23 26.30 -1.14
N GLY A 454 8.68 26.21 -2.35
CA GLY A 454 9.35 26.57 -3.61
C GLY A 454 10.25 25.45 -4.17
N ALA A 455 10.45 24.36 -3.43
CA ALA A 455 11.15 23.16 -3.90
C ALA A 455 10.30 22.36 -4.90
N ARG A 456 10.95 21.54 -5.73
CA ARG A 456 10.27 20.57 -6.61
C ARG A 456 9.67 19.45 -5.74
N VAL A 457 8.39 19.13 -5.92
CA VAL A 457 7.72 18.09 -5.13
C VAL A 457 7.05 17.04 -6.00
N GLN A 458 6.92 15.83 -5.48
CA GLN A 458 6.02 14.78 -5.98
C GLN A 458 5.12 14.36 -4.83
N VAL A 459 3.88 14.82 -4.84
CA VAL A 459 2.87 14.49 -3.83
C VAL A 459 1.90 13.47 -4.40
N ASN A 460 1.66 12.37 -3.68
CA ASN A 460 0.71 11.35 -4.05
C ASN A 460 -0.23 11.02 -2.89
N VAL A 461 -1.52 11.32 -3.03
CA VAL A 461 -2.60 10.92 -2.11
C VAL A 461 -3.46 9.88 -2.82
N THR A 462 -3.21 8.60 -2.56
CA THR A 462 -3.88 7.48 -3.23
C THR A 462 -4.76 6.70 -2.26
N SER A 463 -5.98 6.35 -2.67
CA SER A 463 -6.91 5.48 -1.93
C SER A 463 -7.16 5.92 -0.48
N SER A 464 -7.01 7.21 -0.18
CA SER A 464 -7.10 7.74 1.18
C SER A 464 -8.49 8.31 1.46
N MET A 465 -8.85 8.40 2.73
CA MET A 465 -10.19 8.78 3.17
C MET A 465 -10.13 9.93 4.14
N LEU A 466 -11.10 10.84 4.05
CA LEU A 466 -11.26 11.98 4.94
C LEU A 466 -12.76 12.27 5.08
N ASP A 467 -13.30 12.17 6.29
CA ASP A 467 -14.76 12.18 6.56
C ASP A 467 -15.26 13.49 7.21
N SER A 468 -14.34 14.38 7.60
CA SER A 468 -14.74 15.64 8.27
C SER A 468 -13.84 16.84 8.01
N GLY A 469 -12.56 16.61 7.73
CA GLY A 469 -11.60 17.65 7.42
C GLY A 469 -11.67 18.20 6.00
N GLU A 470 -10.56 18.79 5.57
CA GLU A 470 -10.32 19.24 4.21
C GLU A 470 -8.89 18.87 3.80
N LEU A 471 -8.67 18.66 2.50
CA LEU A 471 -7.34 18.49 1.92
C LEU A 471 -6.87 19.83 1.35
N VAL A 472 -5.81 20.40 1.94
CA VAL A 472 -5.35 21.75 1.65
C VAL A 472 -3.96 21.72 1.02
N PHE A 473 -3.79 22.35 -0.14
CA PHE A 473 -2.48 22.60 -0.75
C PHE A 473 -2.23 24.11 -0.80
N GLN A 474 -1.19 24.58 -0.12
CA GLN A 474 -0.92 26.02 -0.02
C GLN A 474 0.56 26.34 -0.18
N GLY A 475 0.90 27.57 -0.55
CA GLY A 475 2.30 27.97 -0.75
C GLY A 475 2.80 27.69 -2.17
N ASP A 476 4.12 27.73 -2.33
CA ASP A 476 4.79 27.68 -3.62
C ASP A 476 5.32 26.26 -3.91
N PHE A 477 4.92 25.67 -5.02
CA PHE A 477 5.42 24.38 -5.50
C PHE A 477 6.33 24.64 -6.70
N GLY A 478 7.62 24.33 -6.57
CA GLY A 478 8.64 24.67 -7.56
C GLY A 478 8.41 24.05 -8.94
N ALA A 479 9.20 24.47 -9.93
CA ALA A 479 9.09 23.96 -11.30
C ALA A 479 9.17 22.42 -11.40
N ARG A 480 8.37 21.82 -12.29
CA ARG A 480 8.23 20.36 -12.50
C ARG A 480 7.73 19.61 -11.27
N SER A 481 6.91 20.25 -10.44
CA SER A 481 6.22 19.57 -9.35
C SER A 481 5.06 18.72 -9.87
N GLN A 482 4.77 17.61 -9.21
CA GLN A 482 3.63 16.76 -9.53
C GLN A 482 2.78 16.55 -8.27
N ILE A 483 1.49 16.82 -8.35
CA ILE A 483 0.54 16.55 -7.28
C ILE A 483 -0.52 15.60 -7.84
N LEU A 484 -0.70 14.47 -7.19
CA LEU A 484 -1.58 13.38 -7.62
C LEU A 484 -2.54 13.02 -6.48
N VAL A 485 -3.84 13.07 -6.74
CA VAL A 485 -4.90 12.61 -5.82
C VAL A 485 -5.74 11.59 -6.57
N VAL A 486 -5.73 10.32 -6.13
CA VAL A 486 -6.31 9.20 -6.90
C VAL A 486 -7.15 8.29 -6.02
N GLY A 487 -8.34 7.91 -6.47
CA GLY A 487 -9.17 6.88 -5.82
C GLY A 487 -9.54 7.20 -4.37
N SER A 488 -9.49 8.47 -3.98
CA SER A 488 -9.67 8.93 -2.59
C SER A 488 -11.10 9.41 -2.35
N ALA A 489 -11.60 9.22 -1.13
CA ALA A 489 -12.93 9.67 -0.71
C ALA A 489 -12.79 10.81 0.31
N ILE A 490 -13.10 12.04 -0.10
CA ILE A 490 -12.93 13.25 0.71
C ILE A 490 -14.29 13.90 0.88
N VAL A 491 -14.91 13.67 2.03
CA VAL A 491 -16.18 14.26 2.45
C VAL A 491 -15.87 15.31 3.49
N ALA A 492 -15.99 16.58 3.12
CA ALA A 492 -15.78 17.70 4.02
C ALA A 492 -17.09 18.10 4.71
N ILE A 493 -16.99 18.38 6.00
CA ILE A 493 -18.03 19.12 6.73
C ILE A 493 -17.82 20.64 6.52
N SER A 494 -16.58 21.05 6.21
CA SER A 494 -16.21 22.43 5.89
C SER A 494 -16.73 22.87 4.52
N GLY A 495 -16.41 24.11 4.13
CA GLY A 495 -16.82 24.70 2.85
C GLY A 495 -16.32 23.95 1.61
N HIS A 496 -15.19 23.21 1.71
CA HIS A 496 -14.44 22.71 0.56
C HIS A 496 -13.92 21.28 0.81
N ALA A 497 -13.97 20.37 -0.17
CA ALA A 497 -13.30 19.06 -0.02
C ALA A 497 -11.80 19.16 -0.26
N ILE A 498 -11.39 19.76 -1.39
CA ILE A 498 -10.00 20.12 -1.68
C ILE A 498 -9.89 21.64 -1.84
N HIS A 499 -8.93 22.25 -1.15
CA HIS A 499 -8.76 23.70 -1.09
C HIS A 499 -7.31 24.13 -1.43
N PHE A 500 -7.17 25.14 -2.28
CA PHE A 500 -5.88 25.62 -2.77
C PHE A 500 -5.58 27.09 -2.38
N PRO A 501 -5.52 27.43 -1.08
CA PRO A 501 -5.32 28.81 -0.65
C PRO A 501 -3.89 29.27 -0.92
N ARG A 502 -3.72 30.41 -1.61
CA ARG A 502 -2.38 30.97 -1.95
C ARG A 502 -1.48 29.94 -2.66
N PHE A 503 -2.07 29.15 -3.55
CA PHE A 503 -1.37 28.14 -4.34
C PHE A 503 -0.60 28.79 -5.50
N ALA A 504 0.69 28.51 -5.60
CA ALA A 504 1.52 28.86 -6.75
C ALA A 504 2.13 27.60 -7.35
N PHE A 505 2.06 27.48 -8.69
CA PHE A 505 2.50 26.30 -9.42
C PHE A 505 3.63 26.68 -10.37
N GLY A 506 4.83 26.13 -10.14
CA GLY A 506 5.99 26.39 -10.96
C GLY A 506 5.82 25.88 -12.39
N THR A 507 6.68 26.34 -13.29
CA THR A 507 6.64 25.94 -14.72
C THR A 507 6.72 24.42 -14.91
N ASN A 508 6.02 23.89 -15.90
CA ASN A 508 5.95 22.46 -16.25
C ASN A 508 5.49 21.54 -15.10
N SER A 509 4.66 22.04 -14.18
CA SER A 509 4.12 21.24 -13.07
C SER A 509 2.75 20.64 -13.42
N THR A 510 2.40 19.48 -12.85
CA THR A 510 1.13 18.78 -13.15
C THR A 510 0.32 18.45 -11.89
N LEU A 511 -0.96 18.82 -11.87
CA LEU A 511 -1.92 18.47 -10.81
C LEU A 511 -2.96 17.52 -11.40
N LEU A 512 -3.06 16.32 -10.84
CA LEU A 512 -3.92 15.25 -11.32
C LEU A 512 -4.88 14.84 -10.21
N MET A 513 -6.19 14.95 -10.48
CA MET A 513 -7.26 14.45 -9.63
C MET A 513 -8.01 13.39 -10.42
N LEU A 514 -7.83 12.11 -10.07
CA LEU A 514 -8.36 10.97 -10.84
C LEU A 514 -9.25 10.07 -9.97
N ASP A 515 -10.44 9.72 -10.45
CA ASP A 515 -11.34 8.72 -9.85
C ASP A 515 -11.64 8.93 -8.35
N ASN A 516 -11.71 10.18 -7.90
CA ASN A 516 -12.01 10.52 -6.50
C ASN A 516 -13.50 10.77 -6.28
N ASN A 517 -13.95 10.55 -5.05
CA ASN A 517 -15.26 10.99 -4.58
C ASN A 517 -15.08 12.21 -3.65
N LEU A 518 -15.36 13.40 -4.16
CA LEU A 518 -15.16 14.67 -3.48
C LEU A 518 -16.51 15.31 -3.17
N GLU A 519 -16.84 15.44 -1.89
CA GLU A 519 -18.07 16.08 -1.44
C GLU A 519 -17.74 17.23 -0.50
N GLY A 520 -17.96 18.46 -0.95
CA GLY A 520 -17.81 19.66 -0.13
C GLY A 520 -19.15 20.23 0.31
N ASN A 521 -19.15 21.14 1.29
CA ASN A 521 -20.38 21.86 1.62
C ASN A 521 -20.73 22.88 0.53
N ILE A 522 -19.81 23.78 0.17
CA ILE A 522 -20.00 24.84 -0.83
C ILE A 522 -19.29 24.50 -2.15
N PHE A 523 -18.10 23.91 -2.08
CA PHE A 523 -17.28 23.59 -3.25
C PHE A 523 -16.66 22.20 -3.12
N ALA A 524 -16.66 21.35 -4.15
CA ALA A 524 -15.86 20.12 -4.06
C ALA A 524 -14.36 20.45 -4.19
N VAL A 525 -13.99 21.31 -5.14
CA VAL A 525 -12.62 21.81 -5.32
C VAL A 525 -12.63 23.34 -5.42
N CYS A 526 -11.75 24.02 -4.66
CA CYS A 526 -11.73 25.49 -4.59
C CYS A 526 -10.32 26.08 -4.73
N PHE A 527 -10.18 26.99 -5.70
CA PHE A 527 -9.01 27.84 -5.93
C PHE A 527 -9.39 29.31 -5.68
N PRO A 528 -9.22 29.83 -4.45
CA PRO A 528 -9.61 31.21 -4.11
C PRO A 528 -8.64 32.28 -4.65
N VAL A 529 -7.54 31.88 -5.30
CA VAL A 529 -6.55 32.77 -5.91
C VAL A 529 -6.39 32.40 -7.37
N ALA A 530 -6.05 33.36 -8.23
CA ALA A 530 -5.84 33.10 -9.65
C ALA A 530 -4.72 32.06 -9.86
N VAL A 531 -5.00 31.03 -10.67
CA VAL A 531 -4.07 29.93 -10.96
C VAL A 531 -3.35 30.22 -12.27
N VAL A 532 -2.02 30.17 -12.25
CA VAL A 532 -1.19 30.29 -13.46
C VAL A 532 -0.61 28.92 -13.80
N VAL A 533 -0.87 28.43 -15.00
CA VAL A 533 -0.31 27.16 -15.51
C VAL A 533 0.57 27.47 -16.72
N ASP A 534 1.87 27.24 -16.58
CA ASP A 534 2.90 27.61 -17.55
C ASP A 534 3.67 26.36 -18.00
N GLY A 535 3.35 25.80 -19.18
CA GLY A 535 3.93 24.55 -19.71
C GLY A 535 3.56 23.26 -18.96
N GLY A 536 2.66 23.34 -17.99
CA GLY A 536 2.18 22.21 -17.18
C GLY A 536 0.70 21.92 -17.39
N GLY A 537 0.04 21.28 -16.41
CA GLY A 537 -1.40 21.07 -16.53
C GLY A 537 -2.15 20.68 -15.27
N ILE A 538 -3.45 20.94 -15.26
CA ILE A 538 -4.37 20.47 -14.24
C ILE A 538 -5.41 19.56 -14.91
N ILE A 539 -5.45 18.29 -14.49
CA ILE A 539 -6.37 17.28 -15.02
C ILE A 539 -7.29 16.84 -13.89
N VAL A 540 -8.58 16.95 -14.12
CA VAL A 540 -9.65 16.44 -13.26
C VAL A 540 -10.40 15.40 -14.10
N LYS A 541 -10.19 14.11 -13.84
CA LYS A 541 -10.76 13.03 -14.66
C LYS A 541 -11.43 11.92 -13.84
N GLY A 542 -12.60 11.46 -14.26
CA GLY A 542 -13.26 10.31 -13.62
C GLY A 542 -13.81 10.56 -12.20
N ASN A 543 -13.81 11.81 -11.71
CA ASN A 543 -14.21 12.10 -10.34
C ASN A 543 -15.71 12.27 -10.20
N THR A 544 -16.23 11.94 -9.02
CA THR A 544 -17.55 12.35 -8.55
C THR A 544 -17.38 13.59 -7.68
N LEU A 545 -17.89 14.73 -8.13
CA LEU A 545 -17.76 16.04 -7.47
C LEU A 545 -19.13 16.53 -7.02
N ARG A 546 -19.36 16.62 -5.70
CA ARG A 546 -20.67 16.95 -5.13
C ARG A 546 -20.59 18.12 -4.15
N THR A 547 -21.67 18.88 -4.07
CA THR A 547 -21.84 19.92 -3.05
C THR A 547 -23.14 19.73 -2.28
N LYS A 548 -23.12 19.93 -0.96
CA LYS A 548 -24.33 19.83 -0.12
C LYS A 548 -25.22 21.09 -0.18
N LYS A 549 -24.61 22.27 -0.26
CA LYS A 549 -25.27 23.57 -0.14
C LYS A 549 -25.82 24.03 -1.48
N GLU A 550 -27.13 24.06 -1.64
CA GLU A 550 -27.77 24.46 -2.91
C GLU A 550 -28.14 25.95 -3.01
N ASP A 551 -28.00 26.75 -1.95
CA ASP A 551 -28.57 28.11 -1.83
C ASP A 551 -27.59 29.27 -2.10
N SER A 552 -26.34 29.00 -2.50
CA SER A 552 -25.36 30.03 -2.86
C SER A 552 -25.14 30.08 -4.36
N ARG A 553 -25.20 31.29 -4.96
CA ARG A 553 -24.85 31.53 -6.38
C ARG A 553 -23.44 31.02 -6.72
N THR A 554 -22.54 31.06 -5.75
CA THR A 554 -21.15 30.63 -5.92
C THR A 554 -20.95 29.14 -5.69
N THR A 555 -21.90 28.39 -5.13
CA THR A 555 -21.71 26.94 -4.93
C THR A 555 -21.38 26.31 -6.28
N SER A 556 -20.31 25.51 -6.33
CA SER A 556 -19.93 24.83 -7.55
C SER A 556 -19.16 23.55 -7.29
N ALA A 557 -19.20 22.58 -8.21
CA ALA A 557 -18.35 21.41 -8.10
C ALA A 557 -16.87 21.84 -8.07
N VAL A 558 -16.50 22.80 -8.94
CA VAL A 558 -15.16 23.37 -9.00
C VAL A 558 -15.24 24.90 -9.07
N TYR A 559 -14.45 25.59 -8.26
CA TYR A 559 -14.40 27.05 -8.22
C TYR A 559 -12.98 27.57 -8.48
N TYR A 560 -12.88 28.53 -9.40
CA TYR A 560 -11.68 29.30 -9.70
C TYR A 560 -11.95 30.79 -9.55
N ASN A 561 -11.09 31.46 -8.79
CA ASN A 561 -11.11 32.92 -8.76
C ASN A 561 -10.65 33.51 -10.11
N GLY A 562 -9.60 32.95 -10.73
CA GLY A 562 -9.14 33.31 -12.08
C GLY A 562 -8.17 32.25 -12.62
N VAL A 563 -8.00 32.17 -13.94
CA VAL A 563 -7.13 31.15 -14.56
C VAL A 563 -6.33 31.76 -15.71
N HIS A 564 -5.02 31.53 -15.71
CA HIS A 564 -4.12 31.94 -16.79
C HIS A 564 -3.33 30.72 -17.28
N LEU A 565 -3.70 30.21 -18.45
CA LEU A 565 -3.04 29.09 -19.13
C LEU A 565 -2.13 29.67 -20.22
N ARG A 566 -0.84 29.38 -20.18
CA ARG A 566 0.12 29.90 -21.17
C ARG A 566 1.20 28.89 -21.51
N ASN A 567 1.88 29.11 -22.63
CA ASN A 567 3.01 28.31 -23.13
C ASN A 567 2.70 26.80 -23.16
N GLY A 568 1.54 26.43 -23.72
CA GLY A 568 1.07 25.03 -23.74
C GLY A 568 0.48 24.51 -22.42
N GLY A 569 0.27 25.39 -21.43
CA GLY A 569 -0.43 25.04 -20.20
C GLY A 569 -1.86 24.59 -20.47
N TYR A 570 -2.30 23.50 -19.82
CA TYR A 570 -3.63 22.93 -20.07
C TYR A 570 -4.46 22.70 -18.81
N PHE A 571 -5.77 22.84 -18.94
CA PHE A 571 -6.76 22.56 -17.91
C PHE A 571 -7.85 21.66 -18.50
N VAL A 572 -7.97 20.44 -17.98
CA VAL A 572 -8.81 19.40 -18.57
C VAL A 572 -9.76 18.83 -17.52
N PHE A 573 -11.05 18.85 -17.82
CA PHE A 573 -12.10 18.15 -17.10
C PHE A 573 -12.63 17.07 -18.03
N GLU A 574 -12.49 15.79 -17.66
CA GLU A 574 -12.88 14.67 -18.52
C GLU A 574 -13.65 13.60 -17.74
N ASN A 575 -14.79 13.12 -18.23
CA ASN A 575 -15.53 12.00 -17.63
C ASN A 575 -15.86 12.19 -16.13
N ASN A 576 -16.11 13.42 -15.68
CA ASN A 576 -16.48 13.68 -14.28
C ASN A 576 -18.01 13.66 -14.12
N THR A 577 -18.48 13.17 -12.98
CA THR A 577 -19.87 13.29 -12.56
C THR A 577 -19.99 14.39 -11.52
N MET A 578 -20.66 15.48 -11.88
CA MET A 578 -20.80 16.69 -11.06
C MET A 578 -22.24 16.87 -10.61
N SER A 579 -22.45 17.17 -9.32
CA SER A 579 -23.75 17.55 -8.77
C SER A 579 -23.59 18.74 -7.83
N ALA A 580 -23.97 19.91 -8.33
CA ALA A 580 -23.82 21.18 -7.64
C ALA A 580 -24.71 22.24 -8.27
N VAL A 581 -24.72 23.44 -7.68
CA VAL A 581 -25.40 24.59 -8.25
C VAL A 581 -24.80 24.96 -9.61
N ASN A 582 -23.47 25.13 -9.69
CA ASN A 582 -22.72 25.25 -10.95
C ASN A 582 -21.72 24.09 -11.09
N GLY A 583 -21.35 23.73 -12.31
CA GLY A 583 -20.29 22.74 -12.53
C GLY A 583 -18.92 23.35 -12.19
N ILE A 584 -18.42 24.19 -13.09
CA ILE A 584 -17.13 24.85 -13.01
C ILE A 584 -17.39 26.37 -13.04
N PHE A 585 -17.01 27.07 -11.98
CA PHE A 585 -17.26 28.50 -11.79
C PHE A 585 -15.95 29.29 -11.90
N PHE A 586 -15.90 30.30 -12.78
CA PHE A 586 -14.81 31.26 -12.90
C PHE A 586 -15.30 32.66 -12.49
N LEU A 587 -14.70 33.27 -11.47
CA LEU A 587 -15.15 34.59 -10.95
C LEU A 587 -14.51 35.81 -11.63
N LEU A 588 -13.30 35.69 -12.17
CA LEU A 588 -12.56 36.80 -12.78
C LEU A 588 -12.11 36.43 -14.19
N LEU A 589 -11.19 37.24 -14.74
CA LEU A 589 -10.59 37.00 -16.05
C LEU A 589 -9.98 35.60 -16.15
N ALA A 590 -10.39 34.86 -17.17
CA ALA A 590 -9.69 33.68 -17.65
C ALA A 590 -8.88 34.05 -18.91
N THR A 591 -7.61 33.68 -18.96
CA THR A 591 -6.74 33.90 -20.12
C THR A 591 -6.15 32.58 -20.56
N VAL A 592 -6.28 32.26 -21.84
CA VAL A 592 -5.63 31.11 -22.48
C VAL A 592 -4.78 31.70 -23.59
N SER A 593 -3.46 31.59 -23.49
CA SER A 593 -2.52 32.18 -24.45
C SER A 593 -1.49 31.15 -24.90
N SER A 594 -0.80 31.44 -26.00
CA SER A 594 0.42 30.72 -26.41
C SER A 594 0.24 29.20 -26.38
N THR A 595 -0.68 28.70 -27.21
CA THR A 595 -1.09 27.29 -27.34
C THR A 595 -1.66 26.64 -26.07
N GLY A 596 -2.13 27.43 -25.10
CA GLY A 596 -2.84 26.91 -23.92
C GLY A 596 -4.16 26.21 -24.29
N LEU A 597 -4.63 25.29 -23.43
CA LEU A 597 -5.86 24.53 -23.65
C LEU A 597 -6.78 24.53 -22.42
N LEU A 598 -8.02 24.95 -22.57
CA LEU A 598 -9.11 24.73 -21.60
C LEU A 598 -10.10 23.72 -22.19
N ARG A 599 -10.24 22.52 -21.61
CA ARG A 599 -11.10 21.45 -22.14
C ARG A 599 -12.07 20.94 -21.07
N VAL A 600 -13.35 20.85 -21.41
CA VAL A 600 -14.40 20.21 -20.61
C VAL A 600 -15.09 19.19 -21.50
N ALA A 601 -14.77 17.92 -21.29
CA ALA A 601 -15.16 16.81 -22.15
C ALA A 601 -15.90 15.70 -21.40
N ASP A 602 -16.93 15.13 -22.00
CA ASP A 602 -17.59 13.89 -21.55
C ASP A 602 -18.06 13.91 -20.09
N CYS A 603 -18.32 15.10 -19.52
CA CYS A 603 -18.75 15.23 -18.13
C CYS A 603 -20.28 15.13 -18.01
N LYS A 604 -20.75 14.52 -16.92
CA LYS A 604 -22.16 14.52 -16.53
C LYS A 604 -22.37 15.58 -15.47
N PHE A 605 -23.25 16.55 -15.69
CA PHE A 605 -23.56 17.58 -14.71
C PHE A 605 -25.06 17.64 -14.41
N ALA A 606 -25.39 17.50 -13.14
CA ALA A 606 -26.73 17.73 -12.62
C ALA A 606 -26.73 19.04 -11.82
N GLY A 607 -27.37 20.07 -12.38
CA GLY A 607 -27.61 21.35 -11.74
C GLY A 607 -28.64 21.27 -10.61
N SER A 608 -28.76 22.35 -9.83
CA SER A 608 -29.83 22.48 -8.84
C SER A 608 -31.12 22.96 -9.49
N THR A 609 -32.24 22.31 -9.18
CA THR A 609 -33.58 22.74 -9.61
C THR A 609 -34.14 23.93 -8.82
N ARG A 610 -33.44 24.41 -7.78
CA ARG A 610 -33.94 25.45 -6.87
C ARG A 610 -33.82 26.88 -7.41
N PHE A 611 -33.06 27.09 -8.48
CA PHE A 611 -32.69 28.42 -8.96
C PHE A 611 -32.58 28.43 -10.47
N SER A 612 -32.74 29.61 -11.08
CA SER A 612 -33.07 29.76 -12.49
C SER A 612 -31.91 30.14 -13.43
N LYS A 613 -30.65 30.19 -12.98
CA LYS A 613 -29.52 30.64 -13.84
C LYS A 613 -28.17 30.02 -13.46
N PHE A 614 -27.96 28.76 -13.80
CA PHE A 614 -26.67 28.08 -13.56
C PHE A 614 -26.24 27.26 -14.75
N ALA A 615 -24.94 26.95 -14.79
CA ALA A 615 -24.33 26.29 -15.93
C ALA A 615 -23.29 25.24 -15.53
N LEU A 616 -23.03 24.31 -16.43
CA LEU A 616 -21.84 23.45 -16.37
C LEU A 616 -20.59 24.32 -16.34
N LEU A 617 -20.48 25.31 -17.22
CA LEU A 617 -19.42 26.31 -17.22
C LEU A 617 -20.00 27.70 -16.93
N TYR A 618 -19.74 28.23 -15.75
CA TYR A 618 -20.20 29.56 -15.33
C TYR A 618 -19.05 30.55 -15.33
N LEU A 619 -19.10 31.55 -16.21
CA LEU A 619 -18.09 32.58 -16.39
C LEU A 619 -18.62 33.92 -15.85
N ASP A 620 -18.29 34.26 -14.61
CA ASP A 620 -18.56 35.57 -14.01
C ASP A 620 -17.39 36.54 -14.28
N GLY A 621 -16.80 36.46 -15.47
CA GLY A 621 -15.62 37.23 -15.88
C GLY A 621 -15.35 37.09 -17.37
N SER A 622 -14.50 37.95 -17.93
CA SER A 622 -14.12 37.88 -19.34
C SER A 622 -13.21 36.67 -19.62
N LEU A 623 -13.25 36.14 -20.84
CA LEU A 623 -12.37 35.08 -21.31
C LEU A 623 -11.56 35.59 -22.50
N MET A 624 -10.24 35.55 -22.42
CA MET A 624 -9.33 35.95 -23.50
C MET A 624 -8.56 34.74 -24.02
N LEU A 625 -8.68 34.46 -25.31
CA LEU A 625 -7.96 33.42 -26.02
C LEU A 625 -7.04 34.05 -27.07
N GLU A 626 -5.75 33.79 -27.00
CA GLU A 626 -4.76 34.36 -27.91
C GLU A 626 -3.65 33.39 -28.31
N ASP A 627 -3.01 33.64 -29.46
CA ASP A 627 -1.80 32.95 -29.91
C ASP A 627 -1.89 31.41 -29.92
N GLY A 628 -2.89 30.86 -30.62
CA GLY A 628 -3.06 29.41 -30.76
C GLY A 628 -3.80 28.75 -29.61
N ALA A 629 -4.40 29.55 -28.73
CA ALA A 629 -5.17 29.07 -27.58
C ALA A 629 -6.42 28.29 -27.98
N GLN A 630 -6.78 27.31 -27.16
CA GLN A 630 -7.85 26.37 -27.48
C GLN A 630 -8.81 26.28 -26.30
N TRP A 631 -10.12 26.43 -26.57
CA TRP A 631 -11.16 26.16 -25.57
C TRP A 631 -12.22 25.24 -26.15
N ARG A 632 -12.40 24.08 -25.51
CA ARG A 632 -13.21 22.99 -26.02
C ARG A 632 -14.21 22.53 -24.97
N VAL A 633 -15.48 22.59 -25.29
CA VAL A 633 -16.59 22.10 -24.45
C VAL A 633 -17.33 21.07 -25.27
N GLU A 634 -17.07 19.78 -25.01
CA GLU A 634 -17.47 18.70 -25.91
C GLU A 634 -18.03 17.47 -25.21
N GLY A 635 -19.03 16.79 -25.80
CA GLY A 635 -19.51 15.49 -25.28
C GLY A 635 -20.20 15.52 -23.92
N ASN A 636 -20.50 16.70 -23.35
CA ASN A 636 -21.03 16.79 -21.98
C ASN A 636 -22.53 16.50 -21.93
N ASP A 637 -22.99 15.86 -20.86
CA ASP A 637 -24.40 15.56 -20.58
C ASP A 637 -24.87 16.40 -19.38
N VAL A 638 -25.72 17.40 -19.65
CA VAL A 638 -26.13 18.43 -18.69
C VAL A 638 -27.63 18.32 -18.41
N THR A 639 -27.99 18.24 -17.14
CA THR A 639 -29.39 18.24 -16.67
C THR A 639 -29.63 19.40 -15.73
N ALA A 640 -30.78 20.07 -15.86
CA ALA A 640 -31.24 21.18 -15.02
C ALA A 640 -30.25 22.37 -14.92
N ALA A 641 -29.51 22.65 -15.99
CA ALA A 641 -28.60 23.80 -16.11
C ALA A 641 -28.30 24.11 -17.59
N SER A 642 -27.74 25.29 -17.87
CA SER A 642 -27.14 25.63 -19.17
C SER A 642 -25.79 24.93 -19.36
N VAL A 643 -25.32 24.77 -20.60
CA VAL A 643 -23.95 24.29 -20.86
C VAL A 643 -22.93 25.38 -20.52
N ILE A 644 -23.21 26.61 -20.93
CA ILE A 644 -22.40 27.80 -20.64
C ILE A 644 -23.30 28.92 -20.10
N GLY A 645 -22.86 29.64 -19.07
CA GLY A 645 -23.52 30.84 -18.56
C GLY A 645 -22.55 31.98 -18.34
N VAL A 646 -22.83 33.15 -18.93
CA VAL A 646 -22.12 34.42 -18.72
C VAL A 646 -23.18 35.44 -18.29
N PRO A 647 -23.36 35.66 -16.97
CA PRO A 647 -24.54 36.32 -16.46
C PRO A 647 -24.63 37.82 -16.73
N GLU A 648 -23.49 38.47 -16.99
CA GLU A 648 -23.39 39.92 -17.15
C GLU A 648 -22.92 40.27 -18.57
N SER A 649 -23.64 41.18 -19.22
CA SER A 649 -23.41 41.61 -20.61
C SER A 649 -22.17 42.48 -20.84
N PHE A 650 -21.35 42.70 -19.81
CA PHE A 650 -20.08 43.42 -19.93
C PHE A 650 -18.85 42.50 -19.89
N TYR A 651 -19.05 41.21 -19.65
CA TYR A 651 -17.98 40.23 -19.80
C TYR A 651 -17.83 39.84 -21.26
N THR A 652 -16.61 39.82 -21.76
CA THR A 652 -16.34 39.51 -23.18
C THR A 652 -15.56 38.22 -23.34
N ILE A 653 -15.89 37.44 -24.36
CA ILE A 653 -15.12 36.32 -24.88
C ILE A 653 -14.35 36.82 -26.10
N LYS A 654 -13.05 37.08 -25.96
CA LYS A 654 -12.19 37.59 -27.03
C LYS A 654 -11.28 36.49 -27.58
N LEU A 655 -11.34 36.23 -28.88
CA LEU A 655 -10.46 35.32 -29.60
C LEU A 655 -9.58 36.11 -30.56
N SER A 656 -8.26 35.95 -30.43
CA SER A 656 -7.25 36.64 -31.23
C SER A 656 -6.10 35.71 -31.62
N GLY A 657 -5.34 36.08 -32.65
CA GLY A 657 -4.20 35.30 -33.13
C GLY A 657 -4.58 34.08 -34.00
N SER A 658 -3.64 33.65 -34.84
CA SER A 658 -3.81 32.50 -35.72
C SER A 658 -3.77 31.18 -34.96
N GLY A 659 -4.67 30.25 -35.30
CA GLY A 659 -4.76 28.92 -34.69
C GLY A 659 -5.49 28.90 -33.35
N THR A 660 -6.01 30.05 -32.90
CA THR A 660 -6.89 30.13 -31.73
C THR A 660 -8.26 29.56 -32.11
N THR A 661 -8.72 28.52 -31.42
CA THR A 661 -9.99 27.84 -31.74
C THR A 661 -10.85 27.63 -30.49
N VAL A 662 -12.13 27.97 -30.60
CA VAL A 662 -13.17 27.57 -29.65
C VAL A 662 -14.04 26.50 -30.30
N ALA A 663 -14.26 25.37 -29.63
CA ALA A 663 -15.13 24.29 -30.08
C ALA A 663 -16.20 23.98 -29.03
N LEU A 664 -17.47 24.21 -29.38
CA LEU A 664 -18.63 23.85 -28.55
C LEU A 664 -19.47 22.82 -29.32
N ALA A 665 -19.23 21.54 -29.07
CA ALA A 665 -19.78 20.50 -29.92
C ALA A 665 -20.20 19.23 -29.17
N TYR A 666 -21.18 18.49 -29.69
CA TYR A 666 -21.56 17.17 -29.15
C TYR A 666 -22.07 17.20 -27.69
N ASN A 667 -22.49 18.35 -27.17
CA ASN A 667 -23.08 18.43 -25.83
C ASN A 667 -24.57 18.12 -25.87
N ARG A 668 -25.07 17.44 -24.85
CA ARG A 668 -26.48 17.13 -24.65
C ARG A 668 -26.99 17.85 -23.41
N GLN A 669 -28.01 18.67 -23.58
CA GLN A 669 -28.82 19.21 -22.50
C GLN A 669 -30.11 18.38 -22.42
N VAL A 670 -30.30 17.63 -21.32
CA VAL A 670 -31.38 16.63 -21.19
C VAL A 670 -32.76 17.28 -21.24
N ASP A 671 -32.91 18.46 -20.64
CA ASP A 671 -34.14 19.23 -20.61
C ASP A 671 -33.97 20.60 -21.29
N ASN A 672 -35.08 21.23 -21.65
CA ASN A 672 -35.13 22.55 -22.29
C ASN A 672 -35.56 23.64 -21.30
N SER A 673 -35.43 23.41 -19.99
CA SER A 673 -35.85 24.36 -18.96
C SER A 673 -34.93 25.57 -18.87
N TYR A 674 -33.70 25.44 -19.38
CA TYR A 674 -32.67 26.47 -19.39
C TYR A 674 -32.18 26.69 -20.83
N PRO A 675 -31.79 27.92 -21.21
CA PRO A 675 -31.13 28.14 -22.49
C PRO A 675 -29.87 27.29 -22.60
N PHE A 676 -29.54 26.79 -23.79
CA PHE A 676 -28.32 26.00 -24.01
C PHE A 676 -27.05 26.78 -23.61
N ALA A 677 -27.03 28.07 -23.98
CA ALA A 677 -26.02 29.04 -23.58
C ALA A 677 -26.71 30.33 -23.09
N ASP A 678 -26.41 30.76 -21.86
CA ASP A 678 -26.95 32.00 -21.25
C ASP A 678 -25.91 33.11 -21.34
N PHE A 679 -25.66 33.65 -22.54
CA PHE A 679 -24.85 34.85 -22.75
C PHE A 679 -25.31 35.67 -23.96
N SER A 680 -25.01 36.96 -23.99
CA SER A 680 -25.52 37.85 -25.05
C SER A 680 -24.57 37.88 -26.26
N PRO A 681 -25.07 37.88 -27.51
CA PRO A 681 -24.24 37.87 -28.72
C PRO A 681 -23.17 38.97 -28.85
N PRO A 682 -23.34 40.23 -28.40
CA PRO A 682 -22.28 41.26 -28.52
C PRO A 682 -21.03 40.96 -27.67
N ASP A 683 -21.07 39.93 -26.84
CA ASP A 683 -20.04 39.62 -25.86
C ASP A 683 -18.88 38.82 -26.48
N THR A 684 -19.03 38.31 -27.71
CA THR A 684 -17.98 37.52 -28.37
C THR A 684 -17.24 38.33 -29.44
N ILE A 685 -15.92 38.43 -29.37
CA ILE A 685 -15.10 39.12 -30.38
C ILE A 685 -14.18 38.09 -31.04
N VAL A 686 -14.45 37.74 -32.29
CA VAL A 686 -13.61 36.84 -33.10
C VAL A 686 -12.83 37.64 -34.14
N GLU A 687 -11.49 37.69 -33.98
CA GLU A 687 -10.57 38.26 -34.97
C GLU A 687 -10.39 37.32 -36.18
N LEU A 688 -10.03 37.86 -37.35
CA LEU A 688 -10.04 37.15 -38.65
C LEU A 688 -9.24 35.84 -38.73
N ALA A 689 -8.31 35.60 -37.80
CA ALA A 689 -7.45 34.41 -37.79
C ALA A 689 -7.86 33.35 -36.75
N ALA A 690 -8.81 33.69 -35.87
CA ALA A 690 -9.35 32.79 -34.86
C ALA A 690 -10.64 32.12 -35.35
N ARG A 691 -10.94 30.93 -34.85
CA ARG A 691 -12.13 30.14 -35.20
C ARG A 691 -13.01 29.92 -33.99
N PHE A 692 -14.31 30.09 -34.16
CA PHE A 692 -15.32 29.65 -33.19
C PHE A 692 -16.23 28.68 -33.93
N VAL A 693 -16.19 27.41 -33.54
CA VAL A 693 -16.97 26.34 -34.15
C VAL A 693 -17.99 25.81 -33.16
N VAL A 694 -19.25 25.73 -33.59
CA VAL A 694 -20.37 25.21 -32.79
C VAL A 694 -21.16 24.21 -33.62
N GLY A 695 -21.50 23.06 -33.07
CA GLY A 695 -22.32 22.12 -33.82
C GLY A 695 -22.59 20.79 -33.16
N CYS A 696 -23.61 20.11 -33.66
CA CYS A 696 -24.13 18.86 -33.10
C CYS A 696 -24.37 18.89 -31.58
N ASN A 697 -24.93 19.98 -31.06
CA ASN A 697 -25.39 20.03 -29.68
C ASN A 697 -26.90 19.71 -29.65
N LEU A 698 -27.32 18.95 -28.64
CA LEU A 698 -28.70 18.50 -28.47
C LEU A 698 -29.32 19.17 -27.25
N GLN A 699 -30.55 19.65 -27.35
CA GLN A 699 -31.38 20.11 -26.25
C GLN A 699 -32.71 19.37 -26.30
N SER A 700 -33.03 18.61 -25.25
CA SER A 700 -34.18 17.69 -25.23
C SER A 700 -34.21 16.74 -26.44
N ASP A 701 -33.05 16.20 -26.81
CA ASP A 701 -32.83 15.29 -27.94
C ASP A 701 -33.06 15.89 -29.34
N GLU A 702 -33.29 17.20 -29.45
CA GLU A 702 -33.33 17.93 -30.71
C GLU A 702 -32.06 18.77 -30.91
N GLU A 703 -31.62 18.93 -32.15
CA GLU A 703 -30.44 19.76 -32.45
C GLU A 703 -30.72 21.24 -32.16
N VAL A 704 -29.84 21.88 -31.38
CA VAL A 704 -29.99 23.27 -30.93
C VAL A 704 -30.00 24.22 -32.13
N SER A 705 -31.00 25.11 -32.19
CA SER A 705 -30.92 26.28 -33.07
C SER A 705 -30.04 27.35 -32.43
N TYR A 706 -29.12 27.87 -33.22
CA TYR A 706 -28.17 28.92 -32.82
C TYR A 706 -28.60 30.32 -33.29
N ASP A 707 -29.78 30.43 -33.90
CA ASP A 707 -30.34 31.71 -34.32
C ASP A 707 -30.39 32.66 -33.11
N ASP A 708 -29.83 33.86 -33.28
CA ASP A 708 -29.71 34.90 -32.25
C ASP A 708 -28.83 34.56 -31.01
N VAL A 709 -28.10 33.43 -31.00
CA VAL A 709 -27.19 33.06 -29.88
C VAL A 709 -25.74 33.50 -30.14
N PHE A 710 -25.28 33.40 -31.38
CA PHE A 710 -23.89 33.68 -31.77
C PHE A 710 -23.81 34.73 -32.88
N LEU A 711 -22.67 35.43 -32.99
CA LEU A 711 -22.40 36.34 -34.11
C LEU A 711 -22.23 35.57 -35.43
N GLU A 712 -22.48 36.23 -36.56
CA GLU A 712 -22.31 35.67 -37.94
C GLU A 712 -20.91 35.08 -38.22
N LYS A 713 -19.90 35.40 -37.42
CA LYS A 713 -18.53 34.87 -37.55
C LYS A 713 -18.34 33.47 -36.97
N VAL A 714 -19.34 32.92 -36.27
CA VAL A 714 -19.27 31.58 -35.68
C VAL A 714 -19.60 30.54 -36.74
N GLU A 715 -18.72 29.57 -36.94
CA GLU A 715 -18.91 28.47 -37.88
C GLU A 715 -19.84 27.42 -37.27
N VAL A 716 -21.00 27.21 -37.90
CA VAL A 716 -21.99 26.24 -37.44
C VAL A 716 -21.95 24.98 -38.30
N PHE A 717 -21.91 23.81 -37.67
CA PHE A 717 -22.04 22.51 -38.37
C PHE A 717 -23.16 21.64 -37.77
N ARG A 718 -23.71 20.73 -38.56
CA ARG A 718 -24.84 19.88 -38.14
C ARG A 718 -24.40 18.51 -37.64
N CYS A 719 -25.21 17.89 -36.79
CA CYS A 719 -25.05 16.48 -36.45
C CYS A 719 -24.97 15.60 -37.72
N GLY A 720 -24.05 14.64 -37.71
CA GLY A 720 -23.75 13.78 -38.87
C GLY A 720 -22.78 14.39 -39.89
N THR A 721 -22.39 15.66 -39.74
CA THR A 721 -21.27 16.24 -40.49
C THR A 721 -20.03 16.31 -39.60
N CYS A 722 -18.85 16.08 -40.17
CA CYS A 722 -17.59 16.24 -39.46
C CYS A 722 -17.02 17.63 -39.75
N ASN A 723 -16.80 18.41 -38.69
CA ASN A 723 -16.00 19.62 -38.78
C ASN A 723 -14.60 19.31 -38.22
N ASP A 724 -13.57 19.55 -39.04
CA ASP A 724 -12.18 19.19 -38.73
C ASP A 724 -11.70 19.85 -37.41
N ASP A 725 -12.02 21.14 -37.19
CA ASP A 725 -11.64 21.89 -35.98
C ASP A 725 -12.44 21.47 -34.73
N ALA A 726 -13.69 21.04 -34.92
CA ALA A 726 -14.52 20.51 -33.84
C ALA A 726 -14.15 19.07 -33.46
N ALA A 727 -13.62 18.27 -34.38
CA ALA A 727 -13.22 16.89 -34.10
C ALA A 727 -11.77 16.79 -33.57
N CYS A 728 -10.88 17.61 -34.12
CA CYS A 728 -9.44 17.44 -33.99
C CYS A 728 -8.74 18.69 -33.46
N TYR A 729 -7.71 18.47 -32.66
CA TYR A 729 -6.76 19.51 -32.28
C TYR A 729 -5.78 19.74 -33.44
N MET A 730 -6.18 20.60 -34.37
CA MET A 730 -5.50 20.82 -35.65
C MET A 730 -3.98 21.02 -35.58
N PRO A 731 -3.39 21.69 -34.57
CA PRO A 731 -1.93 21.78 -34.47
C PRO A 731 -1.24 20.41 -34.36
N GLY A 732 -1.87 19.45 -33.69
CA GLY A 732 -1.39 18.09 -33.49
C GLY A 732 -1.86 17.07 -34.52
N THR A 733 -2.80 17.45 -35.38
CA THR A 733 -3.39 16.53 -36.36
C THR A 733 -2.59 16.50 -37.65
N GLU A 734 -2.29 15.30 -38.13
CA GLU A 734 -1.66 15.02 -39.42
C GLU A 734 -2.72 14.86 -40.52
N LEU A 735 -3.78 14.10 -40.25
CA LEU A 735 -4.88 13.85 -41.17
C LEU A 735 -6.21 13.78 -40.39
N VAL A 736 -7.29 14.24 -41.01
CA VAL A 736 -8.66 14.03 -40.52
C VAL A 736 -9.38 13.07 -41.46
N ASP A 737 -9.82 11.93 -40.94
CA ASP A 737 -10.75 11.06 -41.67
C ASP A 737 -12.17 11.60 -41.48
N ARG A 738 -12.62 12.39 -42.47
CA ARG A 738 -13.95 13.01 -42.47
C ARG A 738 -15.11 12.01 -42.50
N SER A 739 -14.86 10.74 -42.85
CA SER A 739 -15.92 9.71 -42.92
C SER A 739 -16.24 9.12 -41.54
N SER A 740 -15.21 8.89 -40.72
CA SER A 740 -15.34 8.43 -39.34
C SER A 740 -15.29 9.56 -38.32
N CYS A 741 -14.96 10.78 -38.76
CA CYS A 741 -14.66 11.94 -37.93
C CYS A 741 -13.56 11.66 -36.90
N SER A 742 -12.51 10.97 -37.34
CA SER A 742 -11.36 10.60 -36.51
C SER A 742 -10.09 11.34 -36.95
N CYS A 743 -9.17 11.53 -36.01
CA CYS A 743 -7.93 12.29 -36.20
C CYS A 743 -6.72 11.34 -36.17
N SER A 744 -5.80 11.47 -37.10
CA SER A 744 -4.46 10.89 -36.99
C SER A 744 -3.49 11.96 -36.47
N CYS A 745 -2.65 11.58 -35.52
CA CYS A 745 -1.84 12.55 -34.78
C CYS A 745 -0.39 12.56 -35.28
N LYS A 746 0.21 13.75 -35.32
CA LYS A 746 1.64 13.93 -35.52
C LYS A 746 2.42 13.29 -34.37
N ASP A 747 3.66 12.90 -34.62
CA ASP A 747 4.56 12.41 -33.57
C ASP A 747 4.62 13.37 -32.38
N GLY A 748 4.38 12.84 -31.17
CA GLY A 748 4.35 13.61 -29.91
C GLY A 748 2.99 14.17 -29.50
N TRP A 749 1.93 13.90 -30.27
CA TRP A 749 0.54 14.26 -29.94
C TRP A 749 -0.29 13.00 -29.64
N HIS A 750 -1.26 13.10 -28.74
CA HIS A 750 -1.88 11.93 -28.11
C HIS A 750 -3.41 11.96 -28.12
N GLY A 751 -4.02 10.77 -28.04
CA GLY A 751 -5.47 10.58 -27.94
C GLY A 751 -6.23 10.78 -29.26
N ALA A 752 -7.53 10.47 -29.24
CA ALA A 752 -8.39 10.51 -30.44
C ALA A 752 -8.52 11.91 -31.08
N SER A 753 -8.31 12.97 -30.29
CA SER A 753 -8.35 14.36 -30.76
C SER A 753 -6.97 14.98 -30.99
N CYS A 754 -5.86 14.22 -30.87
CA CYS A 754 -4.48 14.69 -31.05
C CYS A 754 -4.07 15.85 -30.15
N LEU A 755 -4.28 15.69 -28.84
CA LEU A 755 -3.95 16.68 -27.81
C LEU A 755 -2.43 16.74 -27.52
N PRO A 756 -1.91 17.88 -27.03
CA PRO A 756 -0.46 18.10 -26.81
C PRO A 756 0.15 17.30 -25.66
N PHE A 757 -0.66 16.52 -24.93
CA PHE A 757 -0.26 15.80 -23.74
C PHE A 757 -0.85 14.40 -23.77
N GLU A 758 -0.09 13.44 -23.27
CA GLU A 758 -0.58 12.10 -23.02
C GLU A 758 -1.61 12.17 -21.90
N VAL A 759 -2.89 12.03 -22.24
CA VAL A 759 -3.93 11.81 -21.24
C VAL A 759 -3.58 10.48 -20.59
N PRO A 760 -3.33 10.41 -19.26
CA PRO A 760 -3.02 9.14 -18.63
C PRO A 760 -4.21 8.20 -18.79
N ASP A 761 -4.08 7.21 -19.66
CA ASP A 761 -5.02 6.08 -19.73
C ASP A 761 -4.82 5.26 -18.48
N THR A 762 -5.75 5.40 -17.53
CA THR A 762 -6.00 4.50 -16.38
C THR A 762 -4.81 3.60 -16.02
N VAL A 763 -3.75 4.19 -15.46
CA VAL A 763 -2.87 3.40 -14.58
C VAL A 763 -3.63 3.32 -13.26
N VAL A 764 -4.57 2.38 -13.19
CA VAL A 764 -4.94 1.78 -11.91
C VAL A 764 -3.63 1.23 -11.37
N PRO A 765 -3.03 1.82 -10.32
CA PRO A 765 -1.90 1.17 -9.68
C PRO A 765 -2.39 -0.22 -9.30
N PRO A 766 -1.61 -1.29 -9.50
CA PRO A 766 -2.04 -2.61 -9.07
C PRO A 766 -2.47 -2.48 -7.61
N LEU A 767 -3.76 -2.76 -7.34
CA LEU A 767 -4.31 -2.77 -5.98
C LEU A 767 -3.29 -3.54 -5.13
N PRO A 768 -2.56 -2.87 -4.21
CA PRO A 768 -1.83 -3.62 -3.22
C PRO A 768 -2.91 -4.39 -2.46
N GLU A 769 -2.72 -5.71 -2.27
CA GLU A 769 -3.58 -6.50 -1.40
C GLU A 769 -3.85 -5.69 -0.13
N ARG A 770 -5.09 -5.19 -0.02
CA ARG A 770 -5.53 -4.27 1.04
C ARG A 770 -5.26 -4.95 2.38
N ALA A 771 -4.25 -4.48 3.11
CA ALA A 771 -4.14 -4.78 4.53
C ALA A 771 -5.35 -4.12 5.20
N VAL A 772 -6.20 -4.95 5.76
CA VAL A 772 -7.49 -4.51 6.26
C VAL A 772 -7.32 -3.81 7.60
N ASP A 773 -8.07 -2.73 7.74
CA ASP A 773 -8.52 -2.04 8.94
C ASP A 773 -7.95 -2.57 10.27
N GLY A 774 -7.24 -1.69 10.99
CA GLY A 774 -6.44 -1.95 12.19
C GLY A 774 -7.17 -2.48 13.43
N ASP A 775 -8.41 -2.94 13.27
CA ASP A 775 -9.15 -3.75 14.24
C ASP A 775 -9.11 -5.24 13.81
N THR A 776 -7.88 -5.72 13.55
CA THR A 776 -7.55 -7.02 12.94
C THR A 776 -7.68 -8.21 13.88
N SER A 777 -8.42 -8.11 14.97
CA SER A 777 -8.65 -9.27 15.84
C SER A 777 -9.57 -10.24 15.11
N CYS A 778 -8.98 -11.18 14.36
CA CYS A 778 -9.69 -12.35 13.91
C CYS A 778 -10.28 -13.07 15.12
N VAL A 779 -11.51 -13.57 15.01
CA VAL A 779 -12.00 -14.54 15.97
C VAL A 779 -11.24 -15.84 15.69
N VAL A 780 -10.37 -16.26 16.60
CA VAL A 780 -9.50 -17.43 16.40
C VAL A 780 -9.86 -18.58 17.34
N ASN A 781 -10.07 -19.78 16.80
CA ASN A 781 -10.20 -21.05 17.55
C ASN A 781 -11.30 -21.08 18.64
N GLN A 782 -12.38 -20.33 18.46
CA GLN A 782 -13.52 -20.33 19.39
C GLN A 782 -14.65 -21.26 18.92
N THR A 783 -15.53 -21.66 19.84
CA THR A 783 -16.80 -22.32 19.51
C THR A 783 -17.94 -21.34 19.78
N LEU A 784 -18.70 -20.99 18.75
CA LEU A 784 -19.77 -20.00 18.80
C LEU A 784 -21.13 -20.65 18.51
N ALA A 785 -22.10 -20.43 19.40
CA ALA A 785 -23.49 -20.83 19.22
C ALA A 785 -24.38 -19.68 18.68
N SER A 786 -23.94 -18.44 18.86
CA SER A 786 -24.51 -17.24 18.25
C SER A 786 -23.44 -16.15 18.19
N LEU A 787 -23.59 -15.19 17.29
CA LEU A 787 -22.72 -14.03 17.21
C LEU A 787 -23.51 -12.82 16.75
N THR A 788 -23.42 -11.72 17.49
CA THR A 788 -23.89 -10.42 17.03
C THR A 788 -22.81 -9.78 16.18
N LEU A 789 -23.06 -9.66 14.88
CA LEU A 789 -22.15 -9.01 13.95
C LEU A 789 -22.33 -7.49 14.01
N ASN A 790 -21.22 -6.76 14.04
CA ASN A 790 -21.24 -5.31 13.84
C ASN A 790 -21.11 -5.00 12.34
N MET A 791 -22.23 -4.67 11.68
CA MET A 791 -22.27 -4.39 10.24
C MET A 791 -21.49 -3.12 9.83
N TRP A 792 -21.09 -2.28 10.79
CA TRP A 792 -20.27 -1.10 10.49
C TRP A 792 -18.77 -1.39 10.36
N LYS A 793 -18.30 -2.62 10.68
CA LYS A 793 -16.90 -2.99 10.48
C LYS A 793 -16.62 -3.26 9.00
N THR A 794 -15.49 -2.77 8.51
CA THR A 794 -15.02 -3.10 7.16
C THR A 794 -14.27 -4.43 7.12
N HIS A 795 -13.65 -4.87 8.22
CA HIS A 795 -13.00 -6.18 8.34
C HIS A 795 -13.75 -7.16 9.23
N HIS A 796 -14.03 -8.34 8.70
CA HIS A 796 -14.53 -9.49 9.44
C HIS A 796 -13.61 -10.69 9.19
N CYS A 797 -12.93 -11.18 10.23
CA CYS A 797 -12.01 -12.31 10.10
C CYS A 797 -12.32 -13.43 11.11
N TYR A 798 -12.42 -14.67 10.62
CA TYR A 798 -12.67 -15.87 11.41
C TYR A 798 -11.66 -16.96 11.04
N ALA A 799 -10.85 -17.40 12.00
CA ALA A 799 -9.81 -18.41 11.79
C ALA A 799 -10.01 -19.60 12.75
N GLY A 800 -10.28 -20.81 12.26
CA GLY A 800 -10.41 -21.99 13.12
C GLY A 800 -11.67 -22.03 14.00
N VAL A 801 -12.68 -21.21 13.70
CA VAL A 801 -13.90 -21.08 14.52
C VAL A 801 -14.89 -22.21 14.26
N LYS A 802 -15.54 -22.72 15.31
CA LYS A 802 -16.58 -23.76 15.26
C LYS A 802 -17.96 -23.16 15.51
N PHE A 803 -18.80 -23.10 14.49
CA PHE A 803 -20.21 -22.68 14.57
C PHE A 803 -21.10 -23.92 14.76
N SER A 804 -21.91 -23.93 15.83
CA SER A 804 -22.69 -25.11 16.24
C SER A 804 -24.13 -24.74 16.57
N GLY A 805 -25.07 -25.45 15.95
CA GLY A 805 -26.51 -25.34 16.23
C GLY A 805 -27.26 -24.46 15.22
N VAL A 806 -28.57 -24.62 15.19
CA VAL A 806 -29.49 -23.91 14.27
C VAL A 806 -29.52 -22.39 14.48
N ASP A 807 -29.12 -21.92 15.66
CA ASP A 807 -29.03 -20.50 16.00
C ASP A 807 -27.69 -19.87 15.58
N ALA A 808 -26.71 -20.68 15.17
CA ALA A 808 -25.40 -20.22 14.71
C ALA A 808 -25.47 -19.81 13.22
N VAL A 809 -26.24 -18.75 12.95
CA VAL A 809 -26.41 -18.17 11.61
C VAL A 809 -25.62 -16.88 11.51
N LEU A 810 -24.59 -16.88 10.66
CA LEU A 810 -23.73 -15.73 10.41
C LEU A 810 -24.26 -14.97 9.19
N THR A 811 -25.04 -13.91 9.41
CA THR A 811 -25.69 -13.14 8.32
C THR A 811 -25.06 -11.76 8.14
N PHE A 812 -24.52 -11.52 6.95
CA PHE A 812 -24.01 -10.22 6.50
C PHE A 812 -25.06 -9.53 5.61
N PHE A 813 -25.59 -8.40 6.06
CA PHE A 813 -26.52 -7.57 5.32
C PHE A 813 -25.76 -6.41 4.66
N PHE A 814 -25.52 -6.48 3.36
CA PHE A 814 -24.71 -5.48 2.65
C PHE A 814 -25.34 -4.09 2.63
N GLU A 815 -26.67 -3.98 2.59
CA GLU A 815 -27.36 -2.70 2.71
C GLU A 815 -27.12 -1.99 4.06
N SER A 816 -26.68 -2.75 5.08
CA SER A 816 -26.34 -2.21 6.41
C SER A 816 -24.84 -1.98 6.61
N MET A 817 -24.02 -2.20 5.58
CA MET A 817 -22.58 -2.00 5.60
C MET A 817 -22.18 -0.68 4.94
N PRO A 818 -21.04 -0.08 5.32
CA PRO A 818 -20.54 1.15 4.71
C PRO A 818 -19.92 0.86 3.33
N LEU A 819 -20.76 0.60 2.30
CA LEU A 819 -20.31 0.16 0.96
C LEU A 819 -19.42 1.17 0.21
N HIS A 820 -19.38 2.43 0.63
CA HIS A 820 -18.41 3.42 0.15
C HIS A 820 -16.96 3.11 0.62
N LEU A 821 -16.80 2.16 1.55
CA LEU A 821 -15.54 1.62 2.04
C LEU A 821 -15.32 0.18 1.51
N PRO A 822 -14.05 -0.24 1.33
CA PRO A 822 -13.72 -1.63 1.04
C PRO A 822 -14.14 -2.59 2.15
N ILE A 823 -14.98 -3.57 1.86
CA ILE A 823 -15.38 -4.59 2.85
C ILE A 823 -14.53 -5.86 2.63
N ASN A 824 -13.93 -6.43 3.68
CA ASN A 824 -13.19 -7.69 3.62
C ASN A 824 -13.68 -8.69 4.68
N ILE A 825 -14.26 -9.79 4.21
CA ILE A 825 -14.81 -10.87 5.02
C ILE A 825 -14.03 -12.17 4.74
N THR A 826 -13.28 -12.65 5.74
CA THR A 826 -12.47 -13.87 5.63
C THR A 826 -12.90 -14.92 6.65
N LEU A 827 -13.06 -16.16 6.16
CA LEU A 827 -13.27 -17.37 6.95
C LEU A 827 -12.23 -18.39 6.51
N SER A 828 -11.37 -18.82 7.43
CA SER A 828 -10.30 -19.79 7.17
C SER A 828 -10.28 -20.86 8.25
N GLY A 829 -10.22 -22.15 7.88
CA GLY A 829 -10.16 -23.23 8.86
C GLY A 829 -11.44 -23.41 9.70
N CYS A 830 -12.56 -22.81 9.32
CA CYS A 830 -13.79 -22.81 10.13
C CYS A 830 -14.58 -24.11 10.01
N THR A 831 -15.38 -24.44 11.02
CA THR A 831 -16.29 -25.61 11.02
C THR A 831 -17.72 -25.16 11.27
N PHE A 832 -18.67 -25.52 10.41
CA PHE A 832 -20.10 -25.31 10.60
C PHE A 832 -20.78 -26.67 10.80
N ARG A 833 -21.54 -26.83 11.88
CA ARG A 833 -22.22 -28.09 12.20
C ARG A 833 -23.61 -27.89 12.79
N GLU A 834 -24.42 -28.95 12.77
CA GLU A 834 -25.73 -29.02 13.46
C GLU A 834 -26.74 -27.97 12.97
N GLY A 835 -26.73 -27.64 11.68
CA GLY A 835 -27.66 -26.68 11.08
C GLY A 835 -27.17 -25.23 11.05
N ALA A 836 -25.92 -24.96 11.43
CA ALA A 836 -25.31 -23.64 11.28
C ALA A 836 -25.29 -23.17 9.82
N ALA A 837 -25.34 -21.86 9.59
CA ALA A 837 -25.40 -21.29 8.23
C ALA A 837 -24.59 -20.00 8.10
N LEU A 838 -24.06 -19.76 6.90
CA LEU A 838 -23.36 -18.54 6.51
C LEU A 838 -24.17 -17.84 5.42
N GLN A 839 -24.57 -16.59 5.62
CA GLN A 839 -25.47 -15.87 4.71
C GLN A 839 -24.92 -14.50 4.33
N PHE A 840 -25.01 -14.17 3.05
CA PHE A 840 -24.68 -12.88 2.46
C PHE A 840 -25.91 -12.36 1.72
N VAL A 841 -26.45 -11.23 2.18
CA VAL A 841 -27.74 -10.70 1.72
C VAL A 841 -27.53 -9.31 1.14
N GLY A 842 -27.78 -9.18 -0.16
CA GLY A 842 -27.79 -7.94 -0.90
C GLY A 842 -29.13 -7.21 -0.87
N GLY A 843 -29.27 -6.21 -1.73
CA GLY A 843 -30.47 -5.37 -1.85
C GLY A 843 -31.39 -5.74 -3.02
N ALA A 844 -32.40 -4.91 -3.29
CA ALA A 844 -33.26 -5.08 -4.47
C ALA A 844 -32.49 -4.85 -5.78
N GLU A 845 -31.52 -3.92 -5.76
CA GLU A 845 -30.63 -3.56 -6.87
C GLU A 845 -29.16 -3.53 -6.40
N ALA A 846 -28.24 -3.63 -7.35
CA ALA A 846 -26.81 -3.63 -7.05
C ALA A 846 -26.33 -2.21 -6.69
N ALA A 847 -26.11 -1.96 -5.40
CA ALA A 847 -25.57 -0.69 -4.91
C ALA A 847 -24.14 -0.43 -5.40
N GLU A 848 -23.80 0.83 -5.64
CA GLU A 848 -22.41 1.27 -5.85
C GLU A 848 -21.56 0.95 -4.61
N SER A 849 -20.33 0.51 -4.83
CA SER A 849 -19.47 -0.03 -3.77
C SER A 849 -17.99 0.14 -4.12
N ALA A 850 -17.15 0.41 -3.11
CA ALA A 850 -15.69 0.47 -3.24
C ALA A 850 -15.01 -0.93 -3.31
N GLY A 851 -15.83 -2.00 -3.30
CA GLY A 851 -15.45 -3.39 -3.46
C GLY A 851 -15.68 -4.22 -2.20
N VAL A 852 -16.19 -5.45 -2.37
CA VAL A 852 -16.44 -6.40 -1.28
C VAL A 852 -15.65 -7.68 -1.54
N LEU A 853 -14.63 -7.94 -0.73
CA LEU A 853 -13.83 -9.15 -0.77
C LEU A 853 -14.40 -10.19 0.19
N ILE A 854 -14.74 -11.38 -0.32
CA ILE A 854 -15.22 -12.50 0.49
C ILE A 854 -14.33 -13.72 0.21
N ARG A 855 -13.71 -14.27 1.25
CA ARG A 855 -12.88 -15.47 1.18
C ARG A 855 -13.34 -16.51 2.19
N VAL A 856 -13.89 -17.62 1.72
CA VAL A 856 -14.22 -18.80 2.52
C VAL A 856 -13.27 -19.91 2.12
N SER A 857 -12.35 -20.30 3.00
CA SER A 857 -11.27 -21.25 2.73
C SER A 857 -11.17 -22.31 3.83
N GLN A 858 -10.69 -23.52 3.48
CA GLN A 858 -10.38 -24.59 4.44
C GLN A 858 -11.53 -24.87 5.42
N THR A 859 -12.77 -24.84 4.92
CA THR A 859 -13.97 -24.86 5.78
C THR A 859 -14.62 -26.24 5.77
N VAL A 860 -15.01 -26.73 6.94
CA VAL A 860 -15.74 -28.00 7.09
C VAL A 860 -17.22 -27.72 7.34
N MET A 861 -18.11 -28.33 6.56
CA MET A 861 -19.57 -28.14 6.66
C MET A 861 -20.29 -29.46 6.92
N TRP A 862 -20.92 -29.60 8.08
CA TRP A 862 -21.71 -30.76 8.47
C TRP A 862 -23.18 -30.37 8.59
N SER A 863 -23.99 -30.78 7.61
CA SER A 863 -25.40 -30.40 7.51
C SER A 863 -25.59 -28.88 7.70
N SER A 864 -24.83 -28.10 6.93
CA SER A 864 -24.70 -26.64 7.01
C SER A 864 -24.63 -26.05 5.58
N VAL A 865 -24.91 -24.77 5.40
CA VAL A 865 -25.07 -24.15 4.06
C VAL A 865 -24.45 -22.75 3.98
N VAL A 866 -23.92 -22.40 2.80
CA VAL A 866 -23.58 -21.02 2.42
C VAL A 866 -24.68 -20.44 1.54
N VAL A 867 -25.14 -19.23 1.84
CA VAL A 867 -26.24 -18.56 1.12
C VAL A 867 -25.77 -17.22 0.58
N PHE A 868 -26.05 -16.97 -0.70
CA PHE A 868 -26.04 -15.64 -1.29
C PHE A 868 -27.46 -15.29 -1.74
N ALA A 869 -27.95 -14.12 -1.38
CA ALA A 869 -29.30 -13.70 -1.72
C ALA A 869 -29.34 -12.26 -2.29
N LEU A 870 -30.26 -12.05 -3.23
CA LEU A 870 -30.61 -10.75 -3.82
C LEU A 870 -29.47 -10.11 -4.65
N ALA A 871 -29.53 -8.81 -4.90
CA ALA A 871 -28.54 -8.10 -5.69
C ALA A 871 -27.32 -7.73 -4.83
N LEU A 872 -26.16 -8.31 -5.17
CA LEU A 872 -24.92 -7.98 -4.46
C LEU A 872 -24.39 -6.61 -4.91
N PRO A 873 -23.67 -5.87 -4.04
CA PRO A 873 -23.02 -4.61 -4.42
C PRO A 873 -22.09 -4.78 -5.63
N GLN A 874 -21.82 -3.70 -6.34
CA GLN A 874 -20.84 -3.74 -7.43
C GLN A 874 -19.43 -4.05 -6.89
N HIS A 875 -18.58 -4.64 -7.74
CA HIS A 875 -17.18 -4.97 -7.42
C HIS A 875 -17.03 -5.96 -6.25
N CYS A 876 -17.95 -6.92 -6.12
CA CYS A 876 -17.76 -8.07 -5.22
C CYS A 876 -16.77 -9.08 -5.82
N ASP A 877 -15.77 -9.49 -5.06
CA ASP A 877 -14.88 -10.61 -5.38
C ASP A 877 -15.04 -11.70 -4.30
N ILE A 878 -15.70 -12.79 -4.68
CA ILE A 878 -16.15 -13.85 -3.78
C ILE A 878 -15.47 -15.16 -4.17
N ALA A 879 -14.79 -15.80 -3.22
CA ALA A 879 -14.20 -17.11 -3.40
C ALA A 879 -14.58 -18.06 -2.26
N VAL A 880 -15.20 -19.19 -2.60
CA VAL A 880 -15.49 -20.32 -1.72
C VAL A 880 -14.62 -21.49 -2.17
N THR A 881 -13.53 -21.73 -1.44
CA THR A 881 -12.48 -22.68 -1.83
C THR A 881 -12.18 -23.68 -0.73
N GLU A 882 -11.75 -24.90 -1.10
CA GLU A 882 -11.26 -25.90 -0.12
C GLU A 882 -12.31 -26.20 0.97
N VAL A 883 -13.54 -26.51 0.54
CA VAL A 883 -14.65 -26.85 1.45
C VAL A 883 -14.89 -28.34 1.45
N ASP A 884 -14.84 -28.95 2.63
CA ASP A 884 -15.22 -30.35 2.86
C ASP A 884 -16.61 -30.42 3.49
N ALA A 885 -17.59 -30.94 2.75
CA ALA A 885 -18.98 -30.92 3.14
C ALA A 885 -19.62 -32.32 3.22
N VAL A 886 -20.33 -32.58 4.32
CA VAL A 886 -21.11 -33.80 4.53
C VAL A 886 -22.55 -33.43 4.90
N GLN A 887 -23.50 -33.86 4.08
CA GLN A 887 -24.94 -33.64 4.29
C GLN A 887 -25.61 -34.95 4.73
N PHE A 888 -26.01 -35.02 6.01
CA PHE A 888 -26.78 -36.14 6.58
C PHE A 888 -28.18 -35.74 7.05
N SER A 889 -28.44 -34.44 7.21
CA SER A 889 -29.75 -33.90 7.58
C SER A 889 -30.06 -32.67 6.74
N GLU A 890 -31.35 -32.40 6.53
CA GLU A 890 -31.81 -31.23 5.79
C GLU A 890 -31.67 -29.97 6.65
N VAL A 891 -31.21 -28.86 6.06
CA VAL A 891 -31.06 -27.57 6.74
C VAL A 891 -32.35 -26.77 6.63
N GLN A 892 -32.83 -26.21 7.74
CA GLN A 892 -33.96 -25.28 7.74
C GLN A 892 -33.45 -23.87 7.39
N LEU A 893 -33.95 -23.33 6.29
CA LEU A 893 -33.79 -21.92 5.95
C LEU A 893 -35.12 -21.23 6.18
N LEU A 894 -35.10 -20.21 7.05
CA LEU A 894 -36.22 -19.27 7.17
C LEU A 894 -36.44 -18.64 5.79
N ASP A 895 -37.68 -18.66 5.31
CA ASP A 895 -38.12 -17.94 4.11
C ASP A 895 -38.04 -18.66 2.74
N THR A 896 -37.99 -20.01 2.71
CA THR A 896 -38.30 -20.79 1.49
C THR A 896 -39.45 -21.77 1.74
N GLY A 897 -40.55 -21.65 1.00
CA GLY A 897 -41.74 -22.51 1.10
C GLY A 897 -41.51 -24.01 0.90
N ARG A 898 -40.28 -24.44 0.56
CA ARG A 898 -39.80 -25.83 0.67
C ARG A 898 -38.86 -25.94 1.86
N ARG A 899 -39.36 -26.53 2.94
CA ARG A 899 -38.80 -26.40 4.30
C ARG A 899 -37.47 -27.11 4.55
N LYS A 900 -36.96 -27.90 3.60
CA LYS A 900 -35.87 -28.84 3.86
C LYS A 900 -35.15 -29.21 2.57
N LEU A 901 -33.87 -28.84 2.44
CA LEU A 901 -33.01 -29.19 1.32
C LEU A 901 -31.59 -29.52 1.82
N SER A 902 -30.94 -30.50 1.20
CA SER A 902 -29.48 -30.72 1.34
C SER A 902 -28.78 -29.94 0.24
N VAL A 903 -28.24 -28.77 0.61
CA VAL A 903 -27.59 -27.81 -0.30
C VAL A 903 -26.26 -27.38 0.30
N LEU A 904 -25.23 -27.27 -0.54
CA LEU A 904 -23.95 -26.69 -0.13
C LEU A 904 -23.94 -25.17 -0.31
N VAL A 905 -24.30 -24.70 -1.50
CA VAL A 905 -24.39 -23.27 -1.84
C VAL A 905 -25.78 -22.95 -2.38
N LEU A 906 -26.47 -22.03 -1.71
CA LEU A 906 -27.78 -21.52 -2.10
C LEU A 906 -27.65 -20.12 -2.72
N LEU A 907 -28.20 -19.92 -3.90
CA LEU A 907 -28.34 -18.62 -4.56
C LEU A 907 -29.84 -18.27 -4.58
N LYS A 908 -30.27 -17.16 -4.00
CA LYS A 908 -31.69 -16.74 -3.93
C LYS A 908 -31.89 -15.43 -4.67
N ASN A 909 -32.44 -15.47 -5.90
CA ASN A 909 -32.64 -14.29 -6.77
C ASN A 909 -31.37 -13.42 -6.92
N ILE A 910 -30.24 -14.04 -7.28
CA ILE A 910 -28.94 -13.37 -7.32
C ILE A 910 -28.79 -12.50 -8.57
N LEU A 911 -28.38 -11.26 -8.37
CA LEU A 911 -27.86 -10.36 -9.40
C LEU A 911 -26.38 -10.04 -9.08
N LEU A 912 -25.47 -10.44 -9.96
CA LEU A 912 -24.08 -10.01 -9.95
C LEU A 912 -23.90 -8.93 -11.01
N SER A 913 -23.41 -7.77 -10.59
CA SER A 913 -23.06 -6.64 -11.46
C SER A 913 -21.61 -6.26 -11.20
N ALA A 914 -20.77 -6.23 -12.24
CA ALA A 914 -19.33 -6.00 -12.14
C ALA A 914 -18.65 -6.81 -11.01
N SER A 915 -19.06 -8.07 -10.83
CA SER A 915 -18.70 -8.90 -9.67
C SER A 915 -18.31 -10.33 -10.06
N SER A 916 -17.45 -10.99 -9.28
CA SER A 916 -16.99 -12.35 -9.49
C SER A 916 -17.33 -13.30 -8.34
N LEU A 917 -17.83 -14.49 -8.66
CA LEU A 917 -18.10 -15.58 -7.72
C LEU A 917 -17.38 -16.87 -8.17
N LEU A 918 -16.42 -17.33 -7.38
CA LEU A 918 -15.67 -18.56 -7.58
C LEU A 918 -16.01 -19.59 -6.52
N VAL A 919 -16.38 -20.80 -6.96
CA VAL A 919 -16.49 -22.00 -6.12
C VAL A 919 -15.45 -23.00 -6.61
N SER A 920 -14.44 -23.30 -5.80
CA SER A 920 -13.28 -24.12 -6.22
C SER A 920 -12.93 -25.20 -5.19
N ASN A 921 -12.44 -26.36 -5.64
CA ASN A 921 -11.83 -27.37 -4.75
C ASN A 921 -12.77 -27.84 -3.62
N VAL A 922 -14.07 -27.91 -3.90
CA VAL A 922 -15.08 -28.39 -2.95
C VAL A 922 -15.17 -29.90 -3.03
N LYS A 923 -15.21 -30.60 -1.88
CA LYS A 923 -15.56 -32.02 -1.80
C LYS A 923 -16.84 -32.18 -1.00
N ALA A 924 -17.92 -32.57 -1.66
CA ALA A 924 -19.23 -32.67 -1.05
C ALA A 924 -19.79 -34.09 -1.14
N HIS A 925 -20.28 -34.61 -0.02
CA HIS A 925 -20.91 -35.93 0.08
C HIS A 925 -22.30 -35.84 0.71
N ALA A 926 -23.32 -36.39 0.06
CA ALA A 926 -24.68 -36.48 0.57
C ALA A 926 -25.07 -37.95 0.89
N LEU A 927 -25.64 -38.19 2.07
CA LEU A 927 -26.07 -39.54 2.52
C LEU A 927 -27.48 -39.93 2.04
N ARG A 928 -28.28 -38.97 1.55
CA ARG A 928 -29.61 -39.22 0.96
C ARG A 928 -29.63 -38.82 -0.51
N TYR A 929 -30.10 -39.72 -1.36
CA TYR A 929 -30.33 -39.49 -2.79
C TYR A 929 -31.39 -38.39 -2.98
N GLY A 930 -30.98 -37.22 -3.51
CA GLY A 930 -31.90 -36.12 -3.83
C GLY A 930 -31.40 -34.70 -3.55
N GLY A 931 -30.22 -34.53 -2.94
CA GLY A 931 -29.64 -33.21 -2.65
C GLY A 931 -29.17 -32.46 -3.90
N PHE A 932 -29.09 -31.13 -3.80
CA PHE A 932 -28.54 -30.24 -4.83
C PHE A 932 -27.15 -29.77 -4.40
N GLY A 933 -26.13 -29.85 -5.26
CA GLY A 933 -24.80 -29.35 -4.91
C GLY A 933 -24.83 -27.83 -4.70
N LEU A 934 -24.94 -27.12 -5.82
CA LEU A 934 -25.30 -25.71 -5.87
C LEU A 934 -26.77 -25.57 -6.32
N TYR A 935 -27.52 -24.70 -5.67
CA TYR A 935 -28.94 -24.50 -5.95
C TYR A 935 -29.26 -23.00 -6.09
N SER A 936 -29.72 -22.58 -7.26
CA SER A 936 -30.26 -21.24 -7.50
C SER A 936 -31.79 -21.27 -7.52
N PHE A 937 -32.37 -20.67 -6.48
CA PHE A 937 -33.78 -20.39 -6.35
C PHE A 937 -34.10 -19.04 -7.00
N GLY A 938 -34.90 -19.07 -8.07
CA GLY A 938 -35.22 -17.89 -8.87
C GLY A 938 -34.20 -17.60 -9.97
N THR A 939 -34.13 -16.34 -10.39
CA THR A 939 -33.27 -15.93 -11.51
C THR A 939 -31.84 -15.69 -11.03
N LEU A 940 -30.87 -16.24 -11.75
CA LEU A 940 -29.46 -15.94 -11.63
C LEU A 940 -29.06 -15.03 -12.78
N THR A 941 -28.65 -13.80 -12.48
CA THR A 941 -28.37 -12.76 -13.47
C THR A 941 -26.93 -12.28 -13.34
N LEU A 942 -26.18 -12.29 -14.44
CA LEU A 942 -24.81 -11.78 -14.54
C LEU A 942 -24.76 -10.64 -15.56
N VAL A 943 -24.33 -9.45 -15.15
CA VAL A 943 -24.23 -8.24 -16.00
C VAL A 943 -22.93 -7.45 -15.76
N ARG A 944 -22.58 -6.53 -16.66
CA ARG A 944 -21.45 -5.58 -16.52
C ARG A 944 -20.11 -6.24 -16.26
N GLY A 945 -19.76 -7.27 -17.04
CA GLY A 945 -18.50 -8.01 -16.91
C GLY A 945 -18.44 -8.94 -15.71
N SER A 946 -19.59 -9.42 -15.20
CA SER A 946 -19.63 -10.31 -14.04
C SER A 946 -19.21 -11.74 -14.38
N SER A 947 -18.79 -12.51 -13.37
CA SER A 947 -18.43 -13.91 -13.58
C SER A 947 -18.88 -14.86 -12.48
N LEU A 948 -19.25 -16.08 -12.87
CA LEU A 948 -19.52 -17.20 -11.96
C LEU A 948 -18.77 -18.44 -12.42
N TYR A 949 -17.85 -18.93 -11.60
CA TYR A 949 -17.04 -20.12 -11.87
C TYR A 949 -17.29 -21.20 -10.82
N THR A 950 -17.54 -22.43 -11.27
CA THR A 950 -17.45 -23.63 -10.43
C THR A 950 -16.38 -24.55 -10.99
N ARG A 951 -15.29 -24.79 -10.25
CA ARG A 951 -14.16 -25.56 -10.77
C ARG A 951 -13.51 -26.54 -9.78
N TYR A 952 -13.01 -27.66 -10.29
CA TYR A 952 -12.29 -28.65 -9.48
C TYR A 952 -13.11 -29.16 -8.28
N CYS A 953 -14.45 -29.13 -8.35
CA CYS A 953 -15.33 -29.62 -7.31
C CYS A 953 -15.67 -31.09 -7.52
N SER A 954 -15.83 -31.84 -6.44
CA SER A 954 -16.23 -33.25 -6.44
C SER A 954 -17.50 -33.45 -5.62
N PHE A 955 -18.56 -33.93 -6.27
CA PHE A 955 -19.87 -34.17 -5.65
C PHE A 955 -20.22 -35.66 -5.70
N ASN A 956 -20.53 -36.25 -4.54
CA ASN A 956 -20.96 -37.64 -4.40
C ASN A 956 -22.33 -37.71 -3.68
N GLY A 957 -23.27 -38.50 -4.20
CA GLY A 957 -24.62 -38.68 -3.63
C GLY A 957 -25.61 -37.54 -3.93
N TYR A 958 -25.20 -36.53 -4.71
CA TYR A 958 -26.07 -35.41 -5.12
C TYR A 958 -26.82 -35.73 -6.42
N ALA A 959 -28.04 -35.22 -6.57
CA ALA A 959 -28.83 -35.40 -7.78
C ALA A 959 -28.38 -34.46 -8.90
N GLN A 960 -27.91 -33.25 -8.58
CA GLN A 960 -27.37 -32.30 -9.56
C GLN A 960 -26.14 -31.60 -9.01
N LEU A 961 -25.15 -31.31 -9.86
CA LEU A 961 -24.03 -30.43 -9.48
C LEU A 961 -24.52 -29.01 -9.31
N LEU A 962 -25.22 -28.46 -10.29
CA LEU A 962 -25.82 -27.14 -10.23
C LEU A 962 -27.25 -27.17 -10.77
N TYR A 963 -28.19 -26.70 -9.95
CA TYR A 963 -29.57 -26.47 -10.33
C TYR A 963 -29.84 -24.98 -10.40
N VAL A 964 -30.40 -24.52 -11.51
CA VAL A 964 -30.76 -23.12 -11.74
C VAL A 964 -32.20 -23.03 -12.24
N ASN A 965 -33.00 -22.17 -11.63
CA ASN A 965 -34.39 -21.99 -12.05
C ASN A 965 -34.46 -21.22 -13.38
N ALA A 966 -33.81 -20.05 -13.47
CA ALA A 966 -33.64 -19.26 -14.69
C ALA A 966 -32.23 -18.63 -14.71
N LEU A 967 -31.58 -18.57 -15.88
CA LEU A 967 -30.23 -18.01 -16.04
C LEU A 967 -30.22 -16.90 -17.09
N SER A 968 -29.63 -15.76 -16.78
CA SER A 968 -29.36 -14.68 -17.72
C SER A 968 -27.92 -14.21 -17.60
N VAL A 969 -27.18 -14.23 -18.71
CA VAL A 969 -25.78 -13.80 -18.78
C VAL A 969 -25.67 -12.77 -19.89
N SER A 970 -25.43 -11.51 -19.54
CA SER A 970 -25.35 -10.43 -20.51
C SER A 970 -24.22 -9.45 -20.18
N ASP A 971 -23.96 -8.53 -21.09
CA ASP A 971 -23.01 -7.43 -20.96
C ASP A 971 -21.60 -7.92 -20.56
N HIS A 972 -20.98 -8.69 -21.46
CA HIS A 972 -19.60 -9.23 -21.34
C HIS A 972 -19.37 -10.15 -20.14
N SER A 973 -20.42 -10.83 -19.66
CA SER A 973 -20.36 -11.68 -18.46
C SER A 973 -20.05 -13.15 -18.78
N VAL A 974 -19.57 -13.91 -17.78
CA VAL A 974 -19.14 -15.30 -17.93
C VAL A 974 -19.78 -16.22 -16.89
N PHE A 975 -20.38 -17.32 -17.34
CA PHE A 975 -20.80 -18.44 -16.51
C PHE A 975 -20.00 -19.69 -16.88
N ALA A 976 -19.36 -20.36 -15.92
CA ALA A 976 -18.43 -21.45 -16.22
C ALA A 976 -18.46 -22.62 -15.23
N LEU A 977 -18.57 -23.84 -15.76
CA LEU A 977 -18.38 -25.12 -15.05
C LEU A 977 -17.14 -25.83 -15.59
N LEU A 978 -16.06 -25.90 -14.80
CA LEU A 978 -14.73 -26.32 -15.27
C LEU A 978 -14.17 -27.50 -14.45
N ASN A 979 -13.82 -28.62 -15.09
CA ASN A 979 -13.08 -29.71 -14.44
C ASN A 979 -13.71 -30.26 -13.15
N ASN A 980 -15.04 -30.31 -13.07
CA ASN A 980 -15.73 -30.88 -11.91
C ASN A 980 -15.97 -32.37 -12.09
N THR A 981 -16.09 -33.09 -10.98
CA THR A 981 -16.37 -34.53 -10.95
C THR A 981 -17.65 -34.88 -10.21
N MET A 982 -18.45 -35.79 -10.77
CA MET A 982 -19.59 -36.42 -10.09
C MET A 982 -19.53 -37.93 -10.21
N SER A 983 -19.54 -38.64 -9.08
CA SER A 983 -19.54 -40.12 -9.05
C SER A 983 -20.91 -40.74 -9.37
N SER A 984 -21.99 -40.03 -9.06
CA SER A 984 -23.37 -40.41 -9.39
C SER A 984 -24.26 -39.17 -9.39
N GLY A 985 -25.33 -39.17 -10.18
CA GLY A 985 -26.32 -38.09 -10.21
C GLY A 985 -27.24 -38.12 -11.43
N LYS A 986 -28.09 -37.10 -11.55
CA LYS A 986 -28.99 -36.90 -12.70
C LYS A 986 -28.40 -35.94 -13.73
N SER A 987 -27.84 -34.82 -13.30
CA SER A 987 -27.27 -33.84 -14.23
C SER A 987 -26.13 -32.97 -13.69
N LEU A 988 -25.26 -32.48 -14.59
CA LEU A 988 -24.28 -31.44 -14.26
C LEU A 988 -24.97 -30.09 -14.06
N LEU A 989 -25.79 -29.67 -15.04
CA LEU A 989 -26.54 -28.43 -15.02
C LEU A 989 -28.02 -28.71 -15.26
N TYR A 990 -28.87 -28.29 -14.33
CA TYR A 990 -30.33 -28.37 -14.46
C TYR A 990 -30.91 -26.96 -14.59
N LEU A 991 -31.74 -26.74 -15.59
CA LEU A 991 -32.36 -25.46 -15.96
C LEU A 991 -33.87 -25.61 -16.07
N ARG A 992 -34.63 -25.06 -15.13
CA ARG A 992 -36.09 -25.23 -15.11
C ARG A 992 -36.82 -24.34 -16.13
N HIS A 993 -36.33 -23.12 -16.35
CA HIS A 993 -36.97 -22.12 -17.21
C HIS A 993 -36.10 -21.68 -18.39
N GLY A 994 -34.99 -22.37 -18.66
CA GLY A 994 -34.08 -22.04 -19.76
C GLY A 994 -33.02 -21.01 -19.39
N PHE A 995 -32.30 -20.52 -20.41
CA PHE A 995 -31.25 -19.51 -20.25
C PHE A 995 -31.17 -18.52 -21.43
N SER A 996 -30.61 -17.34 -21.17
CA SER A 996 -30.22 -16.36 -22.20
C SER A 996 -28.75 -15.97 -22.07
N VAL A 997 -28.06 -15.85 -23.20
CA VAL A 997 -26.70 -15.31 -23.30
C VAL A 997 -26.69 -14.19 -24.35
N SER A 998 -26.34 -12.97 -23.96
CA SER A 998 -26.32 -11.79 -24.84
C SER A 998 -25.10 -10.90 -24.64
N ASP A 999 -24.89 -9.95 -25.55
CA ASP A 999 -23.89 -8.88 -25.48
C ASP A 999 -22.47 -9.39 -25.20
N TYR A 1000 -21.94 -10.22 -26.09
CA TYR A 1000 -20.60 -10.80 -26.05
C TYR A 1000 -20.31 -11.65 -24.80
N SER A 1001 -21.36 -12.21 -24.18
CA SER A 1001 -21.23 -13.04 -22.98
C SER A 1001 -20.97 -14.51 -23.29
N VAL A 1002 -20.48 -15.25 -22.29
CA VAL A 1002 -20.04 -16.64 -22.46
C VAL A 1002 -20.67 -17.58 -21.44
N LEU A 1003 -21.23 -18.70 -21.90
CA LEU A 1003 -21.62 -19.84 -21.08
C LEU A 1003 -20.73 -21.05 -21.39
N ARG A 1004 -19.96 -21.51 -20.41
CA ARG A 1004 -18.90 -22.51 -20.58
C ARG A 1004 -19.11 -23.75 -19.70
N VAL A 1005 -19.04 -24.94 -20.29
CA VAL A 1005 -19.03 -26.22 -19.56
C VAL A 1005 -17.89 -27.06 -20.13
N VAL A 1006 -16.75 -27.12 -19.45
CA VAL A 1006 -15.52 -27.68 -20.01
C VAL A 1006 -14.83 -28.65 -19.04
N GLY A 1007 -14.41 -29.81 -19.55
CA GLY A 1007 -13.55 -30.75 -18.81
C GLY A 1007 -14.23 -31.49 -17.66
N ASN A 1008 -15.56 -31.45 -17.54
CA ASN A 1008 -16.26 -32.09 -16.43
C ASN A 1008 -16.37 -33.61 -16.64
N SER A 1009 -16.19 -34.41 -15.60
CA SER A 1009 -16.28 -35.87 -15.66
C SER A 1009 -17.34 -36.38 -14.70
N ALA A 1010 -18.44 -36.91 -15.23
CA ALA A 1010 -19.62 -37.23 -14.42
C ALA A 1010 -20.29 -38.52 -14.87
N SER A 1011 -20.61 -39.41 -13.93
CA SER A 1011 -21.50 -40.54 -14.17
C SER A 1011 -22.96 -40.13 -13.88
N VAL A 1012 -23.53 -39.37 -14.82
CA VAL A 1012 -24.87 -38.77 -14.71
C VAL A 1012 -25.76 -39.21 -15.85
N ALA A 1013 -27.08 -39.12 -15.67
CA ALA A 1013 -28.03 -39.44 -16.74
C ALA A 1013 -27.93 -38.48 -17.94
N CYS A 1014 -27.69 -37.18 -17.68
CA CYS A 1014 -27.47 -36.18 -18.72
C CYS A 1014 -26.49 -35.08 -18.27
N ALA A 1015 -25.75 -34.40 -19.16
CA ALA A 1015 -24.99 -33.22 -18.74
C ALA A 1015 -25.93 -32.05 -18.44
N ILE A 1016 -26.79 -31.72 -19.39
CA ILE A 1016 -27.66 -30.55 -19.34
C ILE A 1016 -29.11 -30.99 -19.42
N TYR A 1017 -29.86 -30.65 -18.38
CA TYR A 1017 -31.29 -30.88 -18.29
C TYR A 1017 -31.98 -29.52 -18.41
N ALA A 1018 -32.69 -29.24 -19.51
CA ALA A 1018 -33.39 -27.97 -19.66
C ALA A 1018 -34.84 -28.15 -20.11
N TYR A 1019 -35.79 -27.47 -19.45
CA TYR A 1019 -37.23 -27.60 -19.71
C TYR A 1019 -37.81 -26.60 -20.73
N LYS A 1020 -37.07 -25.54 -21.07
CA LYS A 1020 -37.55 -24.42 -21.89
C LYS A 1020 -36.46 -23.91 -22.85
N THR A 1021 -36.83 -22.96 -23.71
CA THR A 1021 -36.03 -22.36 -24.79
C THR A 1021 -34.74 -21.69 -24.33
N TRP A 1022 -33.76 -21.69 -25.22
CA TRP A 1022 -32.44 -21.08 -25.02
C TRP A 1022 -32.23 -19.97 -26.06
N SER A 1023 -31.57 -18.87 -25.68
CA SER A 1023 -31.23 -17.81 -26.63
C SER A 1023 -29.77 -17.41 -26.56
N LEU A 1024 -29.14 -17.30 -27.73
CA LEU A 1024 -27.80 -16.75 -27.94
C LEU A 1024 -27.91 -15.56 -28.89
N LYS A 1025 -27.55 -14.37 -28.43
CA LYS A 1025 -27.67 -13.13 -29.22
C LYS A 1025 -26.45 -12.23 -29.06
N LEU A 1026 -26.29 -11.28 -29.97
CA LEU A 1026 -25.35 -10.15 -29.86
C LEU A 1026 -23.91 -10.62 -29.61
N SER A 1027 -23.39 -11.44 -30.53
CA SER A 1027 -22.00 -11.95 -30.55
C SER A 1027 -21.60 -12.81 -29.33
N SER A 1028 -22.54 -13.57 -28.79
CA SER A 1028 -22.32 -14.39 -27.59
C SER A 1028 -21.81 -15.80 -27.89
N TRP A 1029 -21.29 -16.48 -26.87
CA TRP A 1029 -20.64 -17.79 -27.02
C TRP A 1029 -21.14 -18.86 -26.05
N LEU A 1030 -21.55 -19.99 -26.61
CA LEU A 1030 -21.82 -21.23 -25.88
C LEU A 1030 -20.66 -22.20 -26.09
N ASP A 1031 -19.95 -22.52 -25.02
CA ASP A 1031 -18.70 -23.28 -25.07
C ASP A 1031 -18.75 -24.60 -24.30
N TRP A 1032 -18.93 -25.73 -25.00
CA TRP A 1032 -18.98 -27.06 -24.43
C TRP A 1032 -17.86 -27.95 -24.95
N ARG A 1033 -16.87 -28.25 -24.08
CA ARG A 1033 -15.70 -29.04 -24.50
C ARG A 1033 -15.27 -30.09 -23.50
N ASP A 1034 -14.70 -31.18 -24.01
CA ASP A 1034 -13.91 -32.13 -23.24
C ASP A 1034 -14.65 -32.74 -22.02
N ASN A 1035 -15.98 -32.76 -22.05
CA ASN A 1035 -16.78 -33.34 -20.96
C ASN A 1035 -16.89 -34.86 -21.14
N ASN A 1036 -16.72 -35.62 -20.07
CA ASN A 1036 -16.83 -37.07 -20.06
C ASN A 1036 -18.04 -37.51 -19.22
N LEU A 1037 -19.07 -38.00 -19.90
CA LEU A 1037 -20.36 -38.37 -19.31
C LEU A 1037 -20.54 -39.89 -19.18
N GLY A 1038 -19.52 -40.68 -19.52
CA GLY A 1038 -19.61 -42.14 -19.53
C GLY A 1038 -20.76 -42.64 -20.42
N VAL A 1039 -21.74 -43.28 -19.81
CA VAL A 1039 -22.96 -43.81 -20.49
C VAL A 1039 -24.11 -42.80 -20.55
N GLY A 1040 -23.95 -41.60 -19.98
CA GLY A 1040 -24.97 -40.56 -19.94
C GLY A 1040 -25.18 -39.82 -21.26
N ALA A 1041 -26.29 -39.08 -21.35
CA ALA A 1041 -26.59 -38.21 -22.48
C ALA A 1041 -25.93 -36.82 -22.34
N THR A 1042 -25.68 -36.09 -23.43
CA THR A 1042 -25.30 -34.66 -23.29
C THR A 1042 -26.51 -33.82 -22.91
N PHE A 1043 -27.63 -34.02 -23.59
CA PHE A 1043 -28.87 -33.29 -23.35
C PHE A 1043 -29.95 -34.23 -22.82
N HIS A 1044 -30.94 -33.68 -22.13
CA HIS A 1044 -32.18 -34.38 -21.85
C HIS A 1044 -33.34 -33.65 -22.50
N GLU A 1045 -34.16 -34.40 -23.24
CA GLU A 1045 -35.33 -33.91 -23.96
C GLU A 1045 -36.61 -33.95 -23.12
N PRO A 1046 -37.16 -32.78 -22.79
CA PRO A 1046 -38.59 -32.55 -22.80
C PRO A 1046 -39.01 -32.03 -24.19
N GLU A 1047 -40.25 -32.36 -24.59
CA GLU A 1047 -40.90 -32.26 -25.92
C GLU A 1047 -40.82 -30.90 -26.71
N SER A 1048 -39.96 -29.94 -26.34
CA SER A 1048 -39.87 -28.61 -26.99
C SER A 1048 -38.61 -27.78 -26.62
N THR A 1049 -37.42 -28.37 -26.55
CA THR A 1049 -36.18 -27.58 -26.30
C THR A 1049 -35.56 -27.10 -27.62
N LEU A 1050 -35.61 -25.78 -27.85
CA LEU A 1050 -35.24 -25.12 -29.10
C LEU A 1050 -34.20 -24.04 -28.79
N LEU A 1051 -32.96 -24.17 -29.30
CA LEU A 1051 -31.93 -23.12 -29.26
C LEU A 1051 -32.20 -22.11 -30.38
N SER A 1052 -32.34 -20.84 -30.02
CA SER A 1052 -32.40 -19.70 -30.92
C SER A 1052 -31.04 -19.00 -30.94
N ILE A 1053 -30.45 -18.85 -32.12
CA ILE A 1053 -29.13 -18.23 -32.31
C ILE A 1053 -29.19 -17.14 -33.37
N ASP A 1054 -28.63 -15.97 -33.07
CA ASP A 1054 -28.50 -14.89 -34.04
C ASP A 1054 -27.32 -15.09 -35.00
N GLY A 1055 -27.21 -14.22 -36.01
CA GLY A 1055 -26.19 -14.31 -37.06
C GLY A 1055 -24.76 -14.01 -36.61
N SER A 1056 -24.54 -13.62 -35.34
CA SER A 1056 -23.23 -13.19 -34.83
C SER A 1056 -22.68 -14.10 -33.74
N SER A 1057 -23.51 -14.97 -33.16
CA SER A 1057 -23.15 -15.81 -32.02
C SER A 1057 -22.57 -17.17 -32.42
N VAL A 1058 -21.88 -17.81 -31.47
CA VAL A 1058 -21.09 -19.03 -31.68
C VAL A 1058 -21.52 -20.13 -30.71
N VAL A 1059 -21.62 -21.37 -31.22
CA VAL A 1059 -21.73 -22.59 -30.41
C VAL A 1059 -20.53 -23.49 -30.68
N THR A 1060 -19.88 -23.98 -29.64
CA THR A 1060 -18.76 -24.92 -29.72
C THR A 1060 -19.09 -26.21 -28.96
N LEU A 1061 -18.94 -27.35 -29.64
CA LEU A 1061 -19.18 -28.68 -29.08
C LEU A 1061 -18.03 -29.63 -29.49
N THR A 1062 -16.97 -29.72 -28.69
CA THR A 1062 -15.74 -30.45 -29.08
C THR A 1062 -15.22 -31.40 -28.01
N GLY A 1063 -14.69 -32.57 -28.40
CA GLY A 1063 -13.93 -33.44 -27.48
C GLY A 1063 -14.75 -34.17 -26.40
N CYS A 1064 -16.09 -34.10 -26.43
CA CYS A 1064 -16.94 -34.74 -25.43
C CYS A 1064 -17.07 -36.27 -25.62
N ARG A 1065 -17.15 -37.02 -24.51
CA ARG A 1065 -17.50 -38.45 -24.43
C ARG A 1065 -18.86 -38.64 -23.79
N MET A 1066 -19.75 -39.40 -24.42
CA MET A 1066 -21.13 -39.62 -23.97
C MET A 1066 -21.67 -40.98 -24.42
N GLY A 1067 -22.73 -41.47 -23.78
CA GLY A 1067 -23.47 -42.65 -24.21
C GLY A 1067 -24.46 -42.35 -25.33
N SER A 1068 -25.11 -41.18 -25.27
CA SER A 1068 -25.97 -40.66 -26.34
C SER A 1068 -25.90 -39.13 -26.41
N THR A 1069 -26.36 -38.53 -27.50
CA THR A 1069 -26.55 -37.07 -27.55
C THR A 1069 -27.75 -36.63 -26.71
N GLY A 1070 -28.78 -37.49 -26.61
CA GLY A 1070 -30.04 -37.21 -25.94
C GLY A 1070 -30.98 -36.30 -26.72
N LEU A 1071 -30.75 -36.15 -28.03
CA LEU A 1071 -31.54 -35.35 -28.97
C LEU A 1071 -32.25 -36.28 -29.97
N SER A 1072 -33.56 -36.18 -30.09
CA SER A 1072 -34.43 -36.74 -31.13
C SER A 1072 -34.84 -35.70 -32.18
N VAL A 1073 -34.73 -34.41 -31.86
CA VAL A 1073 -34.85 -33.27 -32.79
C VAL A 1073 -33.54 -32.47 -32.94
N PRO A 1074 -33.36 -31.71 -34.04
CA PRO A 1074 -32.21 -30.83 -34.20
C PRO A 1074 -32.06 -29.85 -33.02
N LEU A 1075 -30.83 -29.68 -32.53
CA LEU A 1075 -30.52 -28.76 -31.43
C LEU A 1075 -30.90 -27.30 -31.77
N LEU A 1076 -30.64 -26.91 -33.02
CA LEU A 1076 -30.92 -25.57 -33.56
C LEU A 1076 -32.31 -25.53 -34.17
N SER A 1077 -33.09 -24.54 -33.74
CA SER A 1077 -34.51 -24.39 -34.11
C SER A 1077 -34.79 -23.17 -34.98
N GLN A 1078 -34.14 -22.06 -34.64
CA GLN A 1078 -34.14 -20.79 -35.31
C GLN A 1078 -32.70 -20.31 -35.31
N ALA A 1079 -32.12 -20.25 -36.50
CA ALA A 1079 -30.76 -19.79 -36.70
C ALA A 1079 -30.77 -18.72 -37.79
N ASP A 1080 -30.38 -17.50 -37.45
CA ASP A 1080 -30.25 -16.42 -38.40
C ASP A 1080 -28.99 -16.62 -39.27
N ALA A 1081 -28.98 -16.09 -40.50
CA ALA A 1081 -27.81 -16.19 -41.36
C ALA A 1081 -26.57 -15.58 -40.71
N GLY A 1082 -25.45 -16.33 -40.69
CA GLY A 1082 -24.15 -15.87 -40.17
C GLY A 1082 -23.67 -16.59 -38.89
N TYR A 1083 -24.56 -17.32 -38.19
CA TYR A 1083 -24.18 -18.05 -36.98
C TYR A 1083 -23.02 -19.02 -37.21
N ARG A 1084 -22.22 -19.29 -36.17
CA ARG A 1084 -21.16 -20.31 -36.22
C ARG A 1084 -21.45 -21.47 -35.28
N PHE A 1085 -21.46 -22.68 -35.83
CA PHE A 1085 -21.54 -23.92 -35.06
C PHE A 1085 -20.30 -24.77 -35.32
N VAL A 1086 -19.45 -24.94 -34.30
CA VAL A 1086 -18.19 -25.69 -34.39
C VAL A 1086 -18.34 -26.98 -33.59
N ALA A 1087 -18.26 -28.12 -34.27
CA ALA A 1087 -18.27 -29.43 -33.61
C ALA A 1087 -17.17 -30.35 -34.13
N GLY A 1088 -16.62 -31.19 -33.25
CA GLY A 1088 -15.54 -32.10 -33.61
C GLY A 1088 -15.08 -33.02 -32.48
N CYS A 1089 -14.45 -34.14 -32.83
CA CYS A 1089 -13.86 -35.08 -31.86
C CYS A 1089 -14.86 -35.64 -30.82
N LEU A 1090 -16.13 -35.81 -31.18
CA LEU A 1090 -17.16 -36.36 -30.28
C LEU A 1090 -17.10 -37.88 -30.25
N THR A 1091 -17.20 -38.47 -29.06
CA THR A 1091 -17.27 -39.93 -28.88
C THR A 1091 -18.63 -40.29 -28.28
N VAL A 1092 -19.46 -40.98 -29.05
CA VAL A 1092 -20.82 -41.39 -28.66
C VAL A 1092 -20.86 -42.92 -28.60
N ALA A 1093 -21.31 -43.48 -27.47
CA ALA A 1093 -21.37 -44.92 -27.23
C ALA A 1093 -20.03 -45.65 -27.56
N GLY A 1094 -18.91 -45.00 -27.25
CA GLY A 1094 -17.56 -45.53 -27.52
C GLY A 1094 -17.09 -45.42 -28.98
N ARG A 1095 -17.86 -44.81 -29.88
CA ARG A 1095 -17.49 -44.57 -31.28
C ARG A 1095 -17.22 -43.10 -31.53
N LEU A 1096 -16.14 -42.79 -32.23
CA LEU A 1096 -15.87 -41.43 -32.70
C LEU A 1096 -16.89 -41.08 -33.79
N VAL A 1097 -17.61 -39.97 -33.62
CA VAL A 1097 -18.55 -39.47 -34.62
C VAL A 1097 -17.74 -38.87 -35.76
N THR A 1098 -17.85 -39.49 -36.94
CA THR A 1098 -17.29 -38.98 -38.20
C THR A 1098 -18.34 -38.16 -38.92
N THR A 1099 -17.95 -37.05 -39.53
CA THR A 1099 -18.83 -36.23 -40.39
C THR A 1099 -19.41 -37.10 -41.51
N ALA A 1100 -20.73 -37.09 -41.67
CA ALA A 1100 -21.42 -37.56 -42.87
C ALA A 1100 -21.57 -36.42 -43.86
#